data_AF-A0A553QGU7-F1
#
_entry.id   AF-A0A553QGU7-F1
#
_cell.length_a   1.000
_cell.length_b   1.000
_cell.length_c   1.000
_cell.angle_alpha   90.00
_cell.angle_beta   90.00
_cell.angle_gamma   90.00
#
_symmetry.space_group_name_H-M   'P 1'
#
loop_
_entity.id
_entity.type
_entity.pdbx_description
1 polymer ?
#
loop_
_entity_poly.entity_id
_entity_poly.type
_entity_poly.pdbx_seq_one_letter_code
_entity_poly.pdbx_strand_id
1 'polypeptide(L)'
;MDVKDPNFQRHFSGGLNLLHHTPPGVDPVMISADDSCLREDEVSASDPRSFRGINGGLRDPETRRDTPSTRSVKRLRAKETQNWSEKMKTLLISSILVMICCSEAQQEGNECIKASALSCGDCIQVGARCGWCTDPEFLKQGESTSARCDELESLRKRGCAEAKIENPHGSQQIQKNKPVTNRRKGAEKLRPEDITQIQPQKLSLQLRSGEPQNIELKFKRAEDYPIDLYYLMDLSYSMKDDLENVKNLGTSLMKEMSKITSDFRIGFGSFVEKTVMPYISTTPAKLLNPCTGDQNCTSPFSYKNVLRLTSNGQRFNSLVGQQQISGNLDSPEGGFDAIMQVAVCGEHIGWRNVTRLLVFSTDAGFHFAGDGKLGGIVLPNDGRCHLENNMYTMSHYYDYPSIAHLVQKLSENNIQTIFAVTEEFQPVYKELKNLIPKSAVGTLSANSSNVINLIVDAYNSLSSEVILENSKLPEGVTITYQSRCKNGVVNDGENGRKCSNISIGDEVSFSINITAQGCPKQGKTESIKIKPLGFTEEVEILLSFICECDCHLFAIKNSPVCHNGNGSFECGACRCNKGRVGRQCECRKDEVSSEDLDRNCRRDNGTDICSNNGECVCGACECKKRENPEERYSGKYCECDNFNCDRSNNKLCGGHGRCECRACVCDANYTGSACDCSLDISTCLASNQQVCNGRGVCECGACHCTDPKFQGPTCEICPTCPGVCTEHKECVQCRAFGTGEKQDVCERDCSSFRLVKVKDREKLPQPVQSFPLMHCKERDANDCWFYYTYAINNSTEPEVHVVETLECPAGPDIIPIVAGVVAGIVLIGLALLLIWKLLMIIHDRREFAKFEKEKMNAKWDTVKRSSGEHEEFEFLYCRCYHHHLLKGTSAPGPSLISGAASGRVLLWVVLAI
;
A
#
# COMPACT_ATOMS: atom_id res chain seq x y z
N MET A 1 30.27 -12.91 -66.28
CA MET A 1 31.70 -12.97 -66.60
C MET A 1 32.43 -12.07 -65.62
N ASP A 2 33.58 -12.52 -65.12
CA ASP A 2 34.72 -11.76 -64.58
C ASP A 2 34.48 -10.67 -63.53
N VAL A 3 34.33 -11.13 -62.28
CA VAL A 3 35.40 -11.08 -61.25
C VAL A 3 36.26 -9.80 -61.16
N LYS A 4 36.21 -9.15 -59.98
CA LYS A 4 37.42 -8.81 -59.18
C LYS A 4 37.11 -8.40 -57.73
N ASP A 5 37.43 -9.30 -56.81
CA ASP A 5 37.89 -9.01 -55.44
C ASP A 5 39.44 -8.97 -55.48
N PRO A 6 40.15 -8.19 -54.64
CA PRO A 6 40.74 -8.82 -53.44
C PRO A 6 40.92 -7.93 -52.18
N ASN A 7 40.72 -8.56 -51.02
CA ASN A 7 41.45 -8.47 -49.72
C ASN A 7 40.50 -8.22 -48.53
N PHE A 8 40.18 -9.14 -47.61
CA PHE A 8 40.78 -10.39 -47.09
C PHE A 8 41.83 -10.24 -45.97
N GLN A 9 41.65 -11.08 -44.93
CA GLN A 9 42.56 -11.49 -43.82
C GLN A 9 42.30 -10.88 -42.40
N ARG A 10 42.30 -11.65 -41.29
CA ARG A 10 42.42 -13.14 -41.11
C ARG A 10 42.00 -13.66 -39.70
N HIS A 11 41.60 -14.94 -39.66
CA HIS A 11 41.58 -15.99 -38.60
C HIS A 11 41.08 -15.69 -37.15
N PHE A 12 40.41 -16.58 -36.38
CA PHE A 12 40.27 -18.06 -36.22
C PHE A 12 41.25 -18.82 -35.29
N SER A 13 40.70 -19.47 -34.25
CA SER A 13 41.15 -20.70 -33.52
C SER A 13 40.10 -21.07 -32.43
N GLY A 14 39.84 -22.32 -32.00
CA GLY A 14 40.21 -23.64 -32.59
C GLY A 14 40.24 -24.85 -31.61
N GLY A 15 39.12 -25.58 -31.40
CA GLY A 15 39.07 -26.96 -30.83
C GLY A 15 39.01 -27.14 -29.29
N LEU A 16 38.80 -28.34 -28.69
CA LEU A 16 38.27 -29.65 -29.17
C LEU A 16 37.96 -30.67 -28.01
N ASN A 17 37.11 -31.69 -28.26
CA ASN A 17 36.98 -33.04 -27.63
C ASN A 17 36.49 -33.36 -26.17
N LEU A 18 35.27 -33.94 -26.09
CA LEU A 18 34.89 -35.32 -25.65
C LEU A 18 35.54 -36.05 -24.42
N LEU A 19 34.70 -36.49 -23.44
CA LEU A 19 34.35 -37.92 -23.16
C LEU A 19 33.33 -38.14 -21.98
N HIS A 20 32.90 -39.40 -21.75
CA HIS A 20 31.79 -39.83 -20.85
C HIS A 20 32.13 -40.07 -19.36
N HIS A 21 31.16 -39.86 -18.45
CA HIS A 21 30.61 -40.90 -17.54
C HIS A 21 29.30 -40.45 -16.83
N THR A 22 28.52 -41.42 -16.31
CA THR A 22 27.29 -41.31 -15.46
C THR A 22 27.51 -42.14 -14.16
N PRO A 23 26.65 -42.17 -13.10
CA PRO A 23 25.20 -41.83 -13.00
C PRO A 23 24.82 -40.97 -11.75
N PRO A 24 23.73 -41.18 -10.96
CA PRO A 24 22.46 -40.43 -11.15
C PRO A 24 21.84 -39.80 -9.87
N GLY A 25 20.77 -39.01 -10.05
CA GLY A 25 19.64 -38.97 -9.10
C GLY A 25 19.13 -37.61 -8.61
N VAL A 26 17.90 -37.24 -9.03
CA VAL A 26 16.76 -36.64 -8.27
C VAL A 26 15.80 -36.00 -9.28
N ASP A 27 14.49 -36.20 -9.09
CA ASP A 27 13.42 -35.80 -10.01
C ASP A 27 13.02 -34.30 -9.91
N PRO A 28 12.36 -33.73 -10.94
CA PRO A 28 12.35 -32.29 -11.17
C PRO A 28 11.21 -31.51 -10.47
N VAL A 29 11.53 -30.28 -10.05
CA VAL A 29 10.56 -29.20 -9.89
C VAL A 29 10.73 -28.25 -11.08
N MET A 30 9.74 -28.15 -11.95
CA MET A 30 9.73 -27.14 -13.02
C MET A 30 9.50 -25.76 -12.44
N ILE A 31 10.34 -24.80 -12.84
CA ILE A 31 10.06 -23.36 -12.77
C ILE A 31 10.32 -22.82 -14.18
N SER A 32 9.33 -22.19 -14.79
CA SER A 32 9.49 -21.49 -16.07
C SER A 32 8.73 -20.17 -16.11
N ALA A 33 9.44 -19.16 -16.59
CA ALA A 33 9.02 -18.15 -17.57
C ALA A 33 7.89 -18.61 -18.53
N ASP A 34 7.10 -17.73 -19.16
CA ASP A 34 7.03 -16.25 -19.09
C ASP A 34 5.68 -15.73 -19.66
N ASP A 35 5.53 -14.40 -19.70
CA ASP A 35 4.77 -13.62 -20.70
C ASP A 35 3.20 -13.65 -20.78
N SER A 36 2.62 -12.64 -20.14
CA SER A 36 1.92 -11.51 -20.83
C SER A 36 0.44 -11.58 -21.28
N CYS A 37 -0.09 -10.37 -21.49
CA CYS A 37 -1.11 -9.93 -22.46
C CYS A 37 -2.64 -9.98 -22.14
N LEU A 38 -3.25 -8.79 -22.37
CA LEU A 38 -4.69 -8.48 -22.61
C LEU A 38 -5.68 -8.70 -21.43
N ARG A 39 -6.78 -7.94 -21.24
CA ARG A 39 -7.25 -6.55 -21.54
C ARG A 39 -8.56 -6.36 -20.72
N GLU A 40 -8.98 -5.17 -20.25
CA GLU A 40 -9.76 -4.13 -20.96
C GLU A 40 -11.02 -4.70 -21.69
N ASP A 41 -12.25 -4.20 -21.58
CA ASP A 41 -12.71 -2.81 -21.30
C ASP A 41 -14.17 -2.68 -20.76
N GLU A 42 -14.44 -1.53 -20.10
CA GLU A 42 -15.65 -0.65 -20.16
C GLU A 42 -17.12 -1.21 -19.98
N VAL A 43 -18.24 -0.43 -19.99
CA VAL A 43 -18.50 1.02 -20.21
C VAL A 43 -19.68 1.59 -19.38
N SER A 44 -19.82 2.93 -19.44
CA SER A 44 -20.87 3.88 -19.03
C SER A 44 -22.34 3.38 -18.85
N ALA A 45 -23.14 3.92 -17.90
CA ALA A 45 -24.11 5.05 -18.04
C ALA A 45 -25.38 4.72 -18.91
N SER A 46 -26.52 5.42 -18.81
CA SER A 46 -26.82 6.78 -18.31
C SER A 46 -28.28 6.96 -17.82
N ASP A 47 -28.53 8.08 -17.13
CA ASP A 47 -29.84 8.59 -16.64
C ASP A 47 -30.47 9.58 -17.63
N PRO A 48 -31.81 9.59 -17.83
CA PRO A 48 -32.51 10.74 -18.41
C PRO A 48 -33.57 11.36 -17.48
N ARG A 49 -33.27 12.56 -16.98
CA ARG A 49 -34.15 13.41 -16.14
C ARG A 49 -35.27 14.11 -16.93
N SER A 50 -36.42 14.34 -16.28
CA SER A 50 -37.34 15.46 -16.56
C SER A 50 -38.41 15.61 -15.45
N PHE A 51 -38.91 16.79 -15.05
CA PHE A 51 -38.52 18.20 -15.28
C PHE A 51 -39.19 19.09 -14.18
N ARG A 52 -38.69 20.33 -13.98
CA ARG A 52 -39.28 21.57 -13.37
C ARG A 52 -40.53 21.50 -12.43
N GLY A 53 -40.65 22.28 -11.34
CA GLY A 53 -39.75 23.25 -10.68
C GLY A 53 -40.46 24.51 -10.11
N ILE A 54 -39.71 25.31 -9.34
CA ILE A 54 -39.89 26.77 -9.05
C ILE A 54 -40.99 27.22 -8.03
N ASN A 55 -40.55 28.05 -7.05
CA ASN A 55 -41.31 28.90 -6.09
C ASN A 55 -42.25 28.21 -5.05
N GLY A 56 -42.59 28.84 -3.91
CA GLY A 56 -41.99 30.05 -3.32
C GLY A 56 -42.90 30.89 -2.39
N GLY A 57 -43.04 30.49 -1.11
CA GLY A 57 -43.26 31.41 0.02
C GLY A 57 -44.68 31.63 0.62
N LEU A 58 -44.67 31.85 1.96
CA LEU A 58 -45.54 32.73 2.78
C LEU A 58 -46.97 32.31 3.24
N ARG A 59 -47.15 32.46 4.57
CA ARG A 59 -48.34 32.87 5.39
C ARG A 59 -49.23 31.84 6.12
N ASP A 60 -49.20 31.97 7.45
CA ASP A 60 -50.25 31.85 8.48
C ASP A 60 -51.61 32.54 8.12
N PRO A 61 -52.74 32.35 8.85
CA PRO A 61 -52.84 31.99 10.28
C PRO A 61 -53.96 31.02 10.73
N GLU A 62 -54.04 30.84 12.06
CA GLU A 62 -55.04 30.05 12.79
C GLU A 62 -56.50 30.55 12.65
N THR A 63 -57.50 29.68 12.93
CA THR A 63 -58.38 29.88 14.11
C THR A 63 -59.34 28.71 14.42
N ARG A 64 -59.36 28.31 15.71
CA ARG A 64 -60.50 27.71 16.46
C ARG A 64 -60.94 26.26 16.07
N ARG A 65 -61.65 25.47 16.91
CA ARG A 65 -62.73 25.83 17.87
C ARG A 65 -63.75 24.76 18.31
N ASP A 66 -63.54 23.44 18.19
CA ASP A 66 -64.49 22.47 18.79
C ASP A 66 -63.89 21.14 19.30
N THR A 67 -64.62 20.50 20.24
CA THR A 67 -64.29 19.27 21.02
C THR A 67 -65.57 18.71 21.69
N PRO A 68 -65.63 17.48 22.28
CA PRO A 68 -64.64 16.38 22.34
C PRO A 68 -65.19 14.96 22.00
N SER A 69 -64.32 13.98 21.73
CA SER A 69 -64.53 12.61 22.27
C SER A 69 -63.25 11.76 22.44
N THR A 70 -63.20 11.03 23.54
CA THR A 70 -62.50 9.75 23.79
C THR A 70 -61.24 9.35 22.96
N ARG A 71 -60.04 9.84 23.34
CA ARG A 71 -58.86 8.96 23.55
C ARG A 71 -57.71 9.62 24.34
N SER A 72 -57.57 9.18 25.59
CA SER A 72 -56.37 9.28 26.44
C SER A 72 -56.22 7.92 27.14
N VAL A 73 -55.04 7.41 27.51
CA VAL A 73 -53.72 8.02 27.73
C VAL A 73 -52.62 7.17 27.05
N LYS A 74 -51.73 7.77 26.23
CA LYS A 74 -50.42 7.18 25.83
C LYS A 74 -49.49 8.15 25.06
N ARG A 75 -49.16 9.34 25.61
CA ARG A 75 -48.21 10.28 24.93
C ARG A 75 -47.32 11.16 25.84
N LEU A 76 -46.94 10.68 27.03
CA LEU A 76 -46.05 11.38 27.97
C LEU A 76 -44.85 10.55 28.51
N ARG A 77 -44.44 9.48 27.81
CA ARG A 77 -43.17 8.75 28.05
C ARG A 77 -42.53 8.32 26.73
N ALA A 78 -42.00 9.29 25.98
CA ALA A 78 -41.34 9.06 24.69
C ALA A 78 -40.32 10.16 24.34
N LYS A 79 -39.60 10.70 25.33
CA LYS A 79 -38.65 11.81 25.10
C LYS A 79 -37.35 11.80 25.92
N GLU A 80 -37.07 10.74 26.68
CA GLU A 80 -35.86 10.63 27.53
C GLU A 80 -34.93 9.47 27.13
N THR A 81 -35.44 8.43 26.45
CA THR A 81 -34.66 7.23 26.10
C THR A 81 -33.76 7.39 24.87
N GLN A 82 -33.88 8.48 24.10
CA GLN A 82 -33.20 8.64 22.81
C GLN A 82 -31.91 9.48 22.85
N ASN A 83 -31.49 9.97 24.03
CA ASN A 83 -30.30 10.83 24.21
C ASN A 83 -29.05 10.08 24.73
N TRP A 84 -29.20 8.81 25.14
CA TRP A 84 -28.11 8.02 25.73
C TRP A 84 -27.33 7.18 24.71
N SER A 85 -27.99 6.69 23.64
CA SER A 85 -27.34 5.85 22.62
C SER A 85 -26.29 6.61 21.81
N GLU A 86 -26.61 7.81 21.34
CA GLU A 86 -25.69 8.63 20.53
C GLU A 86 -24.46 9.06 21.34
N LYS A 87 -24.63 9.42 22.61
CA LYS A 87 -23.51 9.81 23.49
C LYS A 87 -22.53 8.66 23.77
N MET A 88 -23.02 7.43 23.96
CA MET A 88 -22.12 6.27 24.10
C MET A 88 -21.37 5.97 22.80
N LYS A 89 -22.03 6.07 21.62
CA LYS A 89 -21.35 5.88 20.33
C LYS A 89 -20.26 6.93 20.11
N THR A 90 -20.52 8.21 20.36
CA THR A 90 -19.51 9.27 20.18
C THR A 90 -18.34 9.12 21.15
N LEU A 91 -18.59 8.70 22.40
CA LEU A 91 -17.52 8.40 23.35
C LEU A 91 -16.68 7.18 22.93
N LEU A 92 -17.32 6.09 22.47
CA LEU A 92 -16.62 4.90 21.97
C LEU A 92 -15.78 5.22 20.72
N ILE A 93 -16.33 5.95 19.75
CA ILE A 93 -15.60 6.38 18.55
C ILE A 93 -14.43 7.29 18.93
N SER A 94 -14.62 8.21 19.89
CA SER A 94 -13.53 9.06 20.40
C SER A 94 -12.43 8.26 21.10
N SER A 95 -12.78 7.26 21.93
CA SER A 95 -11.78 6.41 22.58
C SER A 95 -11.07 5.47 21.60
N ILE A 96 -11.76 5.01 20.55
CA ILE A 96 -11.18 4.20 19.49
C ILE A 96 -10.22 5.04 18.63
N LEU A 97 -10.57 6.28 18.27
CA LEU A 97 -9.63 7.19 17.59
C LEU A 97 -8.39 7.47 18.44
N VAL A 98 -8.55 7.73 19.74
CA VAL A 98 -7.41 7.93 20.65
C VAL A 98 -6.56 6.67 20.76
N MET A 99 -7.15 5.48 20.86
CA MET A 99 -6.42 4.21 20.84
C MET A 99 -5.67 3.99 19.52
N ILE A 100 -6.25 4.34 18.37
CA ILE A 100 -5.61 4.23 17.05
C ILE A 100 -4.43 5.22 16.93
N CYS A 101 -4.62 6.49 17.29
CA CYS A 101 -3.54 7.49 17.30
C CYS A 101 -2.42 7.11 18.29
N CYS A 102 -2.74 6.45 19.41
CA CYS A 102 -1.74 5.88 20.33
C CYS A 102 -1.08 4.59 19.81
N SER A 103 -1.67 3.92 18.81
CA SER A 103 -1.09 2.75 18.14
C SER A 103 -0.17 3.14 16.97
N GLU A 104 -0.47 4.25 16.29
CA GLU A 104 0.38 4.85 15.26
C GLU A 104 1.61 5.60 15.83
N ALA A 105 1.69 5.75 17.16
CA ALA A 105 2.92 6.07 17.89
C ALA A 105 3.90 4.87 17.93
N GLN A 106 4.02 4.15 16.80
CA GLN A 106 4.91 3.02 16.64
C GLN A 106 6.36 3.54 16.61
N GLN A 107 7.22 2.93 17.44
CA GLN A 107 8.57 3.44 17.67
C GLN A 107 9.49 3.12 16.48
N GLU A 108 9.39 3.90 15.40
CA GLU A 108 10.35 3.85 14.30
C GLU A 108 11.74 4.24 14.82
N GLY A 109 12.56 3.22 15.14
CA GLY A 109 13.97 3.45 15.48
C GLY A 109 14.68 4.24 14.37
N ASN A 110 15.55 5.17 14.75
CA ASN A 110 16.18 6.14 13.84
C ASN A 110 16.74 5.49 12.56
N GLU A 111 16.37 6.01 11.39
CA GLU A 111 16.87 5.60 10.07
C GLU A 111 18.41 5.61 9.99
N CYS A 112 19.03 6.65 10.56
CA CYS A 112 20.49 6.85 10.55
C CYS A 112 21.22 5.74 11.33
N ILE A 113 20.64 5.31 12.46
CA ILE A 113 21.20 4.23 13.29
C ILE A 113 20.94 2.87 12.62
N LYS A 114 19.72 2.63 12.11
CA LYS A 114 19.36 1.39 11.38
C LYS A 114 20.32 1.11 10.23
N ALA A 115 20.68 2.13 9.47
CA ALA A 115 21.58 2.01 8.32
C ALA A 115 23.01 1.55 8.69
N SER A 116 23.43 1.67 9.95
CA SER A 116 24.73 1.20 10.45
C SER A 116 25.94 1.72 9.65
N ALA A 117 25.84 2.94 9.12
CA ALA A 117 26.82 3.56 8.23
C ALA A 117 28.24 3.56 8.84
N LEU A 118 29.25 3.10 8.08
CA LEU A 118 30.64 2.97 8.56
C LEU A 118 31.54 4.15 8.17
N SER A 119 31.09 5.02 7.26
CA SER A 119 31.76 6.26 6.90
C SER A 119 30.78 7.44 6.82
N CYS A 120 31.32 8.65 6.77
CA CYS A 120 30.51 9.87 6.66
C CYS A 120 29.70 9.90 5.36
N GLY A 121 30.30 9.51 4.22
CA GLY A 121 29.61 9.40 2.93
C GLY A 121 28.47 8.39 2.92
N ASP A 122 28.62 7.25 3.60
CA ASP A 122 27.53 6.28 3.78
C ASP A 122 26.38 6.91 4.60
N CYS A 123 26.71 7.65 5.66
CA CYS A 123 25.75 8.25 6.59
C CYS A 123 24.89 9.35 5.94
N ILE A 124 25.50 10.29 5.22
CA ILE A 124 24.76 11.39 4.58
C ILE A 124 23.87 10.92 3.41
N GLN A 125 24.13 9.71 2.89
CA GLN A 125 23.30 9.06 1.87
C GLN A 125 22.07 8.35 2.45
N VAL A 126 21.99 8.12 3.76
CA VAL A 126 20.80 7.53 4.41
C VAL A 126 19.60 8.46 4.32
N GLY A 127 19.79 9.75 4.64
CA GLY A 127 18.71 10.73 4.62
C GLY A 127 19.15 12.14 5.00
N ALA A 128 18.25 13.11 4.79
CA ALA A 128 18.48 14.53 5.05
C ALA A 128 18.64 14.89 6.55
N ARG A 129 18.22 13.99 7.46
CA ARG A 129 18.31 14.18 8.92
C ARG A 129 19.56 13.61 9.56
N CYS A 130 20.30 12.78 8.84
CA CYS A 130 21.47 12.08 9.36
C CYS A 130 22.71 12.97 9.33
N GLY A 131 23.31 13.19 10.49
CA GLY A 131 24.62 13.83 10.61
C GLY A 131 25.67 12.79 10.99
N TRP A 132 26.94 13.16 10.78
CA TRP A 132 28.08 12.35 11.20
C TRP A 132 28.98 13.12 12.18
N CYS A 133 29.21 12.58 13.37
CA CYS A 133 30.13 13.20 14.32
C CYS A 133 31.60 12.87 13.99
N THR A 134 32.39 13.90 13.65
CA THR A 134 33.82 13.78 13.31
C THR A 134 34.75 13.81 14.52
N ASP A 135 34.23 13.94 15.75
CA ASP A 135 35.08 14.06 16.94
C ASP A 135 35.71 12.72 17.32
N PRO A 136 37.05 12.55 17.33
CA PRO A 136 37.69 11.27 17.63
C PRO A 136 37.27 10.68 18.98
N GLU A 137 36.98 11.53 19.96
CA GLU A 137 36.65 11.18 21.34
C GLU A 137 35.14 10.91 21.58
N PHE A 138 34.26 11.11 20.58
CA PHE A 138 32.80 10.98 20.73
C PHE A 138 32.33 9.57 21.15
N LEU A 139 32.96 8.53 20.59
CA LEU A 139 32.55 7.15 20.80
C LEU A 139 33.10 6.59 22.12
N LYS A 140 32.19 6.25 23.04
CA LYS A 140 32.49 5.59 24.32
C LYS A 140 33.06 4.18 24.10
N GLN A 141 33.53 3.54 25.17
CA GLN A 141 33.99 2.14 25.08
C GLN A 141 32.79 1.19 24.92
N GLY A 142 32.84 0.31 23.91
CA GLY A 142 31.72 -0.52 23.48
C GLY A 142 30.67 0.21 22.64
N GLU A 143 31.00 1.37 22.06
CA GLU A 143 30.23 2.02 20.99
C GLU A 143 30.96 1.88 19.65
N SER A 144 30.22 1.36 18.65
CA SER A 144 30.71 1.08 17.31
C SER A 144 30.99 2.34 16.47
N THR A 145 31.81 2.20 15.44
CA THR A 145 32.04 3.27 14.44
C THR A 145 30.73 3.82 13.86
N SER A 146 29.73 2.96 13.67
CA SER A 146 28.41 3.34 13.14
C SER A 146 27.59 4.23 14.08
N ALA A 147 27.85 4.21 15.38
CA ALA A 147 27.20 5.12 16.33
C ALA A 147 27.65 6.59 16.18
N ARG A 148 28.53 6.92 15.22
CA ARG A 148 28.80 8.29 14.74
C ARG A 148 27.73 8.83 13.81
N CYS A 149 26.95 7.96 13.16
CA CYS A 149 25.80 8.32 12.34
C CYS A 149 24.54 8.32 13.21
N ASP A 150 23.86 9.46 13.29
CA ASP A 150 22.66 9.64 14.13
C ASP A 150 21.85 10.83 13.61
N GLU A 151 20.67 11.09 14.17
CA GLU A 151 19.97 12.36 13.90
C GLU A 151 20.74 13.54 14.51
N LEU A 152 20.71 14.70 13.86
CA LEU A 152 21.44 15.91 14.30
C LEU A 152 21.15 16.28 15.77
N GLU A 153 19.90 16.14 16.22
CA GLU A 153 19.56 16.37 17.62
C GLU A 153 20.19 15.34 18.56
N SER A 154 20.26 14.06 18.17
CA SER A 154 20.86 13.00 18.97
C SER A 154 22.37 13.17 19.08
N LEU A 155 23.06 13.57 18.02
CA LEU A 155 24.49 13.92 18.08
C LEU A 155 24.77 15.07 19.05
N ARG A 156 23.97 16.14 18.99
CA ARG A 156 24.04 17.27 19.92
C ARG A 156 23.77 16.83 21.36
N LYS A 157 22.71 16.04 21.61
CA LYS A 157 22.34 15.51 22.93
C LYS A 157 23.40 14.55 23.50
N ARG A 158 24.13 13.81 22.64
CA ARG A 158 25.27 12.95 23.00
C ARG A 158 26.60 13.72 23.16
N GLY A 159 26.61 15.04 22.94
CA GLY A 159 27.76 15.92 23.19
C GLY A 159 28.68 16.17 22.00
N CYS A 160 28.31 15.80 20.77
CA CYS A 160 29.08 16.20 19.59
C CYS A 160 28.94 17.73 19.39
N ALA A 161 30.06 18.44 19.31
CA ALA A 161 30.06 19.88 19.05
C ALA A 161 29.61 20.18 17.61
N GLU A 162 28.79 21.23 17.42
CA GLU A 162 28.19 21.59 16.13
C GLU A 162 29.22 21.68 14.99
N ALA A 163 30.36 22.32 15.22
CA ALA A 163 31.44 22.47 14.25
C ALA A 163 32.23 21.17 13.96
N LYS A 164 31.84 20.04 14.55
CA LYS A 164 32.33 18.69 14.27
C LYS A 164 31.22 17.77 13.72
N ILE A 165 29.99 18.27 13.51
CA ILE A 165 28.90 17.52 12.87
C ILE A 165 28.94 17.80 11.36
N GLU A 166 29.25 16.77 10.59
CA GLU A 166 29.16 16.82 9.12
C GLU A 166 27.70 16.62 8.70
N ASN A 167 27.16 17.61 8.00
CA ASN A 167 25.79 17.62 7.50
C ASN A 167 25.69 18.51 6.25
N PRO A 168 26.31 18.11 5.11
CA PRO A 168 26.30 18.90 3.89
C PRO A 168 24.86 19.00 3.33
N HIS A 169 24.52 20.17 2.82
CA HIS A 169 23.18 20.48 2.28
C HIS A 169 23.21 20.62 0.76
N GLY A 170 22.13 20.20 0.11
CA GLY A 170 21.89 20.47 -1.30
C GLY A 170 21.76 21.97 -1.58
N SER A 171 22.09 22.37 -2.81
CA SER A 171 22.13 23.76 -3.23
C SER A 171 21.67 23.94 -4.67
N GLN A 172 21.29 25.17 -5.05
CA GLN A 172 20.87 25.51 -6.40
C GLN A 172 21.59 26.75 -6.94
N GLN A 173 21.97 26.70 -8.22
CA GLN A 173 22.58 27.82 -8.94
C GLN A 173 21.85 28.04 -10.27
N ILE A 174 21.28 29.24 -10.46
CA ILE A 174 20.65 29.61 -11.73
C ILE A 174 21.73 30.08 -12.71
N GLN A 175 21.97 29.32 -13.79
CA GLN A 175 22.98 29.63 -14.80
C GLN A 175 22.45 30.54 -15.92
N LYS A 176 21.16 30.46 -16.24
CA LYS A 176 20.52 31.27 -17.30
C LYS A 176 19.10 31.66 -16.90
N ASN A 177 18.87 32.96 -16.73
CA ASN A 177 17.67 33.53 -16.15
C ASN A 177 17.17 34.75 -16.96
N LYS A 178 16.92 34.59 -18.27
CA LYS A 178 16.21 35.62 -19.05
C LYS A 178 14.82 35.83 -18.46
N PRO A 179 14.33 37.07 -18.29
CA PRO A 179 12.96 37.33 -17.86
C PRO A 179 11.95 36.97 -18.96
N VAL A 180 10.73 36.59 -18.57
CA VAL A 180 9.63 36.39 -19.52
C VAL A 180 9.28 37.66 -20.30
N THR A 181 8.99 37.53 -21.58
CA THR A 181 8.82 38.68 -22.50
C THR A 181 7.49 39.40 -22.30
N ASN A 182 7.54 40.60 -21.73
CA ASN A 182 6.40 41.51 -21.63
C ASN A 182 6.31 42.38 -22.90
N ARG A 183 5.68 41.84 -23.96
CA ARG A 183 5.36 42.60 -25.17
C ARG A 183 4.10 43.46 -24.95
N ARG A 184 3.91 44.48 -25.79
CA ARG A 184 2.64 45.20 -25.95
C ARG A 184 2.28 45.24 -27.43
N LYS A 185 1.01 45.05 -27.76
CA LYS A 185 0.50 45.18 -29.14
C LYS A 185 0.88 46.55 -29.74
N GLY A 186 1.67 46.56 -30.82
CA GLY A 186 2.23 47.76 -31.45
C GLY A 186 3.69 48.09 -31.13
N ALA A 187 4.37 47.32 -30.26
CA ALA A 187 5.81 47.41 -30.06
C ALA A 187 6.60 46.82 -31.25
N GLU A 188 7.90 47.12 -31.30
CA GLU A 188 8.85 46.65 -32.32
C GLU A 188 8.83 45.12 -32.48
N LYS A 189 9.03 44.63 -33.73
CA LYS A 189 8.88 43.21 -34.04
C LYS A 189 10.14 42.43 -33.67
N LEU A 190 10.15 41.92 -32.43
CA LEU A 190 11.14 40.96 -31.93
C LEU A 190 11.24 39.74 -32.85
N ARG A 191 12.45 39.17 -32.94
CA ARG A 191 12.67 37.88 -33.60
C ARG A 191 12.18 36.73 -32.70
N PRO A 192 11.84 35.55 -33.24
CA PRO A 192 11.39 34.42 -32.44
C PRO A 192 12.38 34.01 -31.34
N GLU A 193 13.69 34.07 -31.61
CA GLU A 193 14.76 33.74 -30.65
C GLU A 193 14.95 34.77 -29.50
N ASP A 194 14.34 35.94 -29.62
CA ASP A 194 14.36 36.99 -28.58
C ASP A 194 13.12 36.94 -27.67
N ILE A 195 12.11 36.15 -28.01
CA ILE A 195 10.97 35.87 -27.14
C ILE A 195 11.37 34.81 -26.10
N THR A 196 10.82 34.91 -24.89
CA THR A 196 11.03 33.97 -23.79
C THR A 196 9.73 33.83 -23.00
N GLN A 197 9.19 32.62 -22.99
CA GLN A 197 7.95 32.25 -22.31
C GLN A 197 8.20 31.54 -20.97
N ILE A 198 9.35 30.91 -20.76
CA ILE A 198 9.70 30.26 -19.50
C ILE A 198 10.89 30.90 -18.80
N GLN A 199 10.89 30.85 -17.47
CA GLN A 199 11.97 31.37 -16.63
C GLN A 199 12.13 30.51 -15.36
N PRO A 200 13.34 30.13 -14.95
CA PRO A 200 14.63 30.28 -15.64
C PRO A 200 14.74 29.34 -16.86
N GLN A 201 15.88 29.34 -17.56
CA GLN A 201 16.14 28.42 -18.69
C GLN A 201 17.29 27.44 -18.44
N LYS A 202 18.21 27.74 -17.51
CA LYS A 202 19.24 26.79 -17.09
C LYS A 202 19.57 26.88 -15.61
N LEU A 203 19.63 25.73 -14.96
CA LEU A 203 19.89 25.51 -13.53
C LEU A 203 21.00 24.46 -13.35
N SER A 204 21.68 24.52 -12.22
CA SER A 204 22.48 23.42 -11.68
C SER A 204 22.05 23.16 -10.24
N LEU A 205 21.83 21.90 -9.89
CA LEU A 205 21.41 21.45 -8.57
C LEU A 205 22.46 20.50 -7.98
N GLN A 206 22.83 20.74 -6.73
CA GLN A 206 23.49 19.77 -5.87
C GLN A 206 22.40 19.09 -5.04
N LEU A 207 22.20 17.80 -5.25
CA LEU A 207 21.22 16.99 -4.53
C LEU A 207 21.92 16.20 -3.42
N ARG A 208 21.38 16.29 -2.20
CA ARG A 208 21.68 15.38 -1.10
C ARG A 208 20.59 14.29 -1.04
N SER A 209 20.93 13.08 -0.61
CA SER A 209 19.97 12.00 -0.42
C SER A 209 18.84 12.42 0.55
N GLY A 210 17.59 12.22 0.15
CA GLY A 210 16.40 12.57 0.91
C GLY A 210 16.08 14.07 1.00
N GLU A 211 16.93 14.97 0.50
CA GLU A 211 16.72 16.43 0.60
C GLU A 211 16.12 17.01 -0.70
N PRO A 212 14.88 17.53 -0.69
CA PRO A 212 14.26 18.11 -1.87
C PRO A 212 14.84 19.49 -2.20
N GLN A 213 15.33 19.68 -3.42
CA GLN A 213 15.66 21.00 -3.96
C GLN A 213 14.45 21.57 -4.72
N ASN A 214 13.95 22.72 -4.25
CA ASN A 214 12.78 23.40 -4.84
C ASN A 214 13.19 24.47 -5.84
N ILE A 215 12.71 24.37 -7.08
CA ILE A 215 12.88 25.38 -8.12
C ILE A 215 11.51 26.02 -8.48
N GLU A 216 11.50 27.33 -8.69
CA GLU A 216 10.33 28.06 -9.21
C GLU A 216 10.45 28.24 -10.73
N LEU A 217 9.56 27.60 -11.49
CA LEU A 217 9.44 27.75 -12.93
C LEU A 217 8.24 28.64 -13.25
N LYS A 218 8.48 29.80 -13.85
CA LYS A 218 7.43 30.71 -14.35
C LYS A 218 7.18 30.45 -15.82
N PHE A 219 5.90 30.35 -16.20
CA PHE A 219 5.44 30.33 -17.58
C PHE A 219 4.57 31.56 -17.83
N LYS A 220 4.82 32.24 -18.95
CA LYS A 220 3.97 33.32 -19.46
C LYS A 220 3.53 33.03 -20.89
N ARG A 221 2.24 33.22 -21.17
CA ARG A 221 1.72 33.11 -22.53
C ARG A 221 2.03 34.39 -23.31
N ALA A 222 3.02 34.36 -24.20
CA ALA A 222 3.47 35.54 -24.94
C ALA A 222 2.36 36.14 -25.84
N GLU A 223 2.31 37.48 -25.91
CA GLU A 223 1.57 38.21 -26.94
C GLU A 223 2.29 38.10 -28.29
N ASP A 224 1.52 37.87 -29.37
CA ASP A 224 2.03 37.93 -30.76
C ASP A 224 3.24 36.99 -30.98
N TYR A 225 3.10 35.74 -30.54
CA TYR A 225 4.06 34.66 -30.80
C TYR A 225 3.83 34.07 -32.21
N PRO A 226 4.89 33.65 -32.96
CA PRO A 226 4.71 33.12 -34.30
C PRO A 226 3.98 31.77 -34.32
N ILE A 227 3.20 31.53 -35.38
CA ILE A 227 2.45 30.29 -35.58
C ILE A 227 2.73 29.75 -36.99
N ASP A 228 3.08 28.47 -37.06
CA ASP A 228 3.09 27.70 -38.30
C ASP A 228 1.86 26.76 -38.29
N LEU A 229 1.05 26.81 -39.34
CA LEU A 229 -0.11 25.93 -39.51
C LEU A 229 0.02 25.12 -40.80
N TYR A 230 -0.02 23.80 -40.67
CA TYR A 230 -0.07 22.89 -41.82
C TYR A 230 -1.49 22.30 -41.93
N TYR A 231 -2.14 22.53 -43.07
CA TYR A 231 -3.45 21.97 -43.36
C TYR A 231 -3.27 20.65 -44.10
N LEU A 232 -3.65 19.55 -43.47
CA LEU A 232 -3.58 18.20 -44.02
C LEU A 232 -5.01 17.74 -44.36
N MET A 233 -5.28 17.65 -45.66
CA MET A 233 -6.62 17.41 -46.20
C MET A 233 -6.75 16.04 -46.84
N ASP A 234 -7.81 15.34 -46.49
CA ASP A 234 -8.30 14.18 -47.21
C ASP A 234 -8.82 14.57 -48.60
N LEU A 235 -8.38 13.86 -49.64
CA LEU A 235 -8.85 13.99 -51.02
C LEU A 235 -9.48 12.71 -51.56
N SER A 236 -10.11 11.91 -50.70
CA SER A 236 -11.12 10.90 -51.04
C SER A 236 -12.23 11.46 -51.95
N TYR A 237 -13.10 10.58 -52.45
CA TYR A 237 -14.20 11.01 -53.33
C TYR A 237 -15.27 11.83 -52.61
N SER A 238 -15.48 11.59 -51.31
CA SER A 238 -16.53 12.23 -50.50
C SER A 238 -16.22 13.69 -50.18
N MET A 239 -14.95 14.02 -49.87
CA MET A 239 -14.41 15.36 -49.56
C MET A 239 -14.46 16.40 -50.71
N LYS A 240 -15.31 16.18 -51.72
CA LYS A 240 -15.34 16.94 -52.97
C LYS A 240 -15.87 18.37 -52.82
N ASP A 241 -16.93 18.58 -52.04
CA ASP A 241 -17.52 19.91 -51.83
C ASP A 241 -16.90 20.67 -50.65
N ASP A 242 -16.28 19.96 -49.70
CA ASP A 242 -15.30 20.54 -48.77
C ASP A 242 -14.16 21.23 -49.52
N LEU A 243 -13.57 20.55 -50.54
CA LEU A 243 -12.47 21.09 -51.33
C LEU A 243 -12.82 22.46 -51.95
N GLU A 244 -14.02 22.64 -52.50
CA GLU A 244 -14.43 23.93 -53.10
C GLU A 244 -14.40 25.10 -52.09
N ASN A 245 -14.72 24.84 -50.82
CA ASN A 245 -14.64 25.85 -49.76
C ASN A 245 -13.19 26.05 -49.29
N VAL A 246 -12.40 24.98 -49.18
CA VAL A 246 -10.98 25.04 -48.77
C VAL A 246 -10.10 25.79 -49.78
N LYS A 247 -10.46 25.83 -51.08
CA LYS A 247 -9.77 26.66 -52.11
C LYS A 247 -9.65 28.15 -51.75
N ASN A 248 -10.62 28.69 -51.02
CA ASN A 248 -10.65 30.10 -50.59
C ASN A 248 -10.19 30.31 -49.13
N LEU A 249 -9.78 29.23 -48.44
CA LEU A 249 -9.43 29.25 -47.03
C LEU A 249 -8.17 30.06 -46.74
N GLY A 250 -7.10 29.92 -47.52
CA GLY A 250 -5.78 30.43 -47.18
C GLY A 250 -5.75 31.93 -46.87
N THR A 251 -6.21 32.76 -47.80
CA THR A 251 -6.30 34.22 -47.59
C THR A 251 -7.23 34.62 -46.43
N SER A 252 -8.29 33.85 -46.20
CA SER A 252 -9.33 34.14 -45.21
C SER A 252 -8.85 33.77 -43.79
N LEU A 253 -8.24 32.60 -43.65
CA LEU A 253 -7.60 32.13 -42.42
C LEU A 253 -6.39 32.99 -42.06
N MET A 254 -5.54 33.38 -43.03
CA MET A 254 -4.45 34.33 -42.78
C MET A 254 -4.96 35.66 -42.20
N LYS A 255 -6.08 36.18 -42.71
CA LYS A 255 -6.70 37.42 -42.21
C LYS A 255 -7.18 37.28 -40.76
N GLU A 256 -7.82 36.17 -40.41
CA GLU A 256 -8.26 35.92 -39.02
C GLU A 256 -7.08 35.66 -38.08
N MET A 257 -6.11 34.83 -38.47
CA MET A 257 -4.90 34.58 -37.68
C MET A 257 -4.05 35.85 -37.48
N SER A 258 -4.07 36.81 -38.42
CA SER A 258 -3.39 38.11 -38.27
C SER A 258 -3.86 38.95 -37.07
N LYS A 259 -5.05 38.66 -36.53
CA LYS A 259 -5.57 39.33 -35.31
C LYS A 259 -4.86 38.82 -34.04
N ILE A 260 -4.33 37.60 -34.11
CA ILE A 260 -3.68 36.83 -33.04
C ILE A 260 -2.15 37.00 -33.12
N THR A 261 -1.57 36.83 -34.31
CA THR A 261 -0.11 36.90 -34.54
C THR A 261 0.26 37.63 -35.84
N SER A 262 1.34 38.40 -35.78
CA SER A 262 1.96 39.13 -36.89
C SER A 262 2.95 38.27 -37.70
N ASP A 263 3.18 37.02 -37.30
CA ASP A 263 4.05 36.07 -37.99
C ASP A 263 3.37 34.69 -38.11
N PHE A 264 2.49 34.59 -39.10
CA PHE A 264 1.78 33.38 -39.46
C PHE A 264 2.33 32.78 -40.77
N ARG A 265 2.52 31.46 -40.79
CA ARG A 265 2.76 30.69 -42.03
C ARG A 265 1.73 29.60 -42.19
N ILE A 266 1.36 29.34 -43.45
CA ILE A 266 0.44 28.28 -43.85
C ILE A 266 1.09 27.33 -44.85
N GLY A 267 0.83 26.03 -44.70
CA GLY A 267 1.21 24.97 -45.63
C GLY A 267 0.03 24.05 -45.93
N PHE A 268 0.16 23.23 -46.97
CA PHE A 268 -0.90 22.30 -47.38
C PHE A 268 -0.31 20.95 -47.80
N GLY A 269 -0.91 19.87 -47.33
CA GLY A 269 -0.68 18.51 -47.79
C GLY A 269 -2.00 17.80 -48.02
N SER A 270 -1.97 16.79 -48.87
CA SER A 270 -3.12 15.94 -49.14
C SER A 270 -2.81 14.47 -48.88
N PHE A 271 -3.82 13.69 -48.50
CA PHE A 271 -3.75 12.24 -48.38
C PHE A 271 -4.98 11.57 -49.02
N VAL A 272 -4.83 10.28 -49.30
CA VAL A 272 -5.93 9.35 -49.61
C VAL A 272 -5.53 8.04 -48.93
N GLU A 273 -5.03 7.04 -49.68
CA GLU A 273 -4.66 5.74 -49.12
C GLU A 273 -3.48 5.05 -49.83
N LYS A 274 -2.86 4.07 -49.15
CA LYS A 274 -1.84 3.13 -49.62
C LYS A 274 -2.25 2.52 -50.95
N THR A 275 -1.36 2.60 -51.93
CA THR A 275 -1.67 2.23 -53.32
C THR A 275 -1.56 0.74 -53.61
N VAL A 276 -2.20 -0.10 -52.79
CA VAL A 276 -2.26 -1.56 -52.93
C VAL A 276 -3.70 -2.07 -52.71
N MET A 277 -4.01 -3.28 -53.17
CA MET A 277 -5.20 -4.01 -52.72
C MET A 277 -5.05 -4.35 -51.22
N PRO A 278 -6.12 -4.40 -50.41
CA PRO A 278 -7.52 -4.18 -50.79
C PRO A 278 -7.92 -2.70 -50.89
N TYR A 279 -7.16 -1.78 -50.29
CA TYR A 279 -7.58 -0.39 -50.04
C TYR A 279 -7.83 0.43 -51.30
N ILE A 280 -7.15 0.11 -52.41
CA ILE A 280 -7.45 0.65 -53.73
C ILE A 280 -7.64 -0.46 -54.78
N SER A 281 -8.42 -0.18 -55.83
CA SER A 281 -8.46 -1.06 -56.99
C SER A 281 -7.19 -0.90 -57.84
N THR A 282 -6.28 -1.87 -57.78
CA THR A 282 -5.04 -1.88 -58.58
C THR A 282 -5.25 -2.27 -60.05
N THR A 283 -6.48 -2.18 -60.58
CA THR A 283 -6.73 -2.41 -62.02
C THR A 283 -6.22 -1.21 -62.83
N PRO A 284 -5.60 -1.38 -64.01
CA PRO A 284 -4.97 -0.28 -64.74
C PRO A 284 -5.91 0.91 -65.04
N ALA A 285 -7.20 0.64 -65.28
CA ALA A 285 -8.19 1.69 -65.47
C ALA A 285 -8.46 2.50 -64.18
N LYS A 286 -8.53 1.84 -63.02
CA LYS A 286 -8.77 2.48 -61.72
C LYS A 286 -7.54 3.18 -61.14
N LEU A 287 -6.34 2.70 -61.47
CA LEU A 287 -5.10 3.42 -61.17
C LEU A 287 -5.00 4.75 -61.97
N LEU A 288 -5.60 4.83 -63.16
CA LEU A 288 -5.67 6.08 -63.95
C LEU A 288 -6.83 6.98 -63.53
N ASN A 289 -8.00 6.43 -63.19
CA ASN A 289 -9.13 7.16 -62.62
C ASN A 289 -9.90 6.28 -61.62
N PRO A 290 -9.76 6.50 -60.29
CA PRO A 290 -10.40 5.65 -59.28
C PRO A 290 -11.92 5.81 -59.24
N CYS A 291 -12.46 6.93 -59.73
CA CYS A 291 -13.87 7.29 -59.64
C CYS A 291 -14.78 6.53 -60.63
N THR A 292 -16.09 6.76 -60.53
CA THR A 292 -17.13 6.13 -61.36
C THR A 292 -17.96 7.17 -62.12
N GLY A 293 -18.51 6.77 -63.27
CA GLY A 293 -19.20 7.68 -64.19
C GLY A 293 -18.24 8.64 -64.91
N ASP A 294 -18.78 9.74 -65.43
CA ASP A 294 -18.06 10.73 -66.25
C ASP A 294 -17.12 11.67 -65.47
N GLN A 295 -16.74 11.30 -64.23
CA GLN A 295 -15.90 12.13 -63.37
C GLN A 295 -14.43 11.71 -63.47
N ASN A 296 -13.58 12.65 -63.88
CA ASN A 296 -12.13 12.49 -63.83
C ASN A 296 -11.60 12.83 -62.44
N CYS A 297 -10.97 11.85 -61.80
CA CYS A 297 -10.25 12.00 -60.54
C CYS A 297 -8.76 11.71 -60.76
N THR A 298 -7.92 12.20 -59.84
CA THR A 298 -6.48 11.90 -59.85
C THR A 298 -6.22 10.47 -59.37
N SER A 299 -5.20 9.80 -59.92
CA SER A 299 -4.69 8.51 -59.46
C SER A 299 -4.54 8.44 -57.93
N PRO A 300 -4.84 7.30 -57.27
CA PRO A 300 -4.67 7.17 -55.82
C PRO A 300 -3.23 7.41 -55.36
N PHE A 301 -3.07 7.98 -54.17
CA PHE A 301 -1.79 8.20 -53.50
C PHE A 301 -1.97 8.23 -51.98
N SER A 302 -0.97 7.76 -51.22
CA SER A 302 -1.04 7.76 -49.75
C SER A 302 -0.88 9.18 -49.17
N TYR A 303 0.25 9.85 -49.41
CA TYR A 303 0.49 11.21 -48.90
C TYR A 303 1.34 12.06 -49.85
N LYS A 304 1.01 13.36 -49.93
CA LYS A 304 1.66 14.37 -50.77
C LYS A 304 1.75 15.72 -50.05
N ASN A 305 2.97 16.26 -49.92
CA ASN A 305 3.21 17.63 -49.48
C ASN A 305 3.09 18.59 -50.68
N VAL A 306 2.00 19.35 -50.76
CA VAL A 306 1.72 20.25 -51.91
C VAL A 306 2.38 21.63 -51.71
N LEU A 307 2.39 22.13 -50.48
CA LEU A 307 2.91 23.45 -50.14
C LEU A 307 3.62 23.45 -48.78
N ARG A 308 4.94 23.59 -48.83
CA ARG A 308 5.81 23.95 -47.70
C ARG A 308 5.35 25.26 -47.04
N LEU A 309 5.45 25.34 -45.71
CA LEU A 309 5.03 26.48 -44.89
C LEU A 309 5.53 27.84 -45.41
N THR A 310 4.59 28.70 -45.79
CA THR A 310 4.85 30.03 -46.40
C THR A 310 3.97 31.12 -45.81
N SER A 311 4.42 32.37 -45.86
CA SER A 311 3.62 33.56 -45.50
C SER A 311 2.76 34.09 -46.66
N ASN A 312 2.72 33.39 -47.81
CA ASN A 312 1.94 33.80 -48.99
C ASN A 312 0.63 32.98 -49.13
N GLY A 313 -0.47 33.52 -48.60
CA GLY A 313 -1.80 32.91 -48.70
C GLY A 313 -2.37 32.84 -50.12
N GLN A 314 -1.96 33.71 -51.05
CA GLN A 314 -2.36 33.56 -52.46
C GLN A 314 -1.73 32.31 -53.09
N ARG A 315 -0.50 31.93 -52.66
CA ARG A 315 0.13 30.68 -53.09
C ARG A 315 -0.59 29.44 -52.53
N PHE A 316 -1.16 29.53 -51.33
CA PHE A 316 -2.05 28.50 -50.79
C PHE A 316 -3.30 28.36 -51.67
N ASN A 317 -4.10 29.42 -51.84
CA ASN A 317 -5.33 29.37 -52.66
C ASN A 317 -5.04 28.86 -54.08
N SER A 318 -3.93 29.31 -54.70
CA SER A 318 -3.53 28.88 -56.05
C SER A 318 -3.16 27.40 -56.16
N LEU A 319 -2.59 26.79 -55.13
CA LEU A 319 -2.18 25.37 -55.17
C LEU A 319 -3.31 24.44 -54.72
N VAL A 320 -4.10 24.84 -53.73
CA VAL A 320 -5.33 24.13 -53.33
C VAL A 320 -6.35 24.17 -54.47
N GLY A 321 -6.49 25.31 -55.15
CA GLY A 321 -7.30 25.46 -56.38
C GLY A 321 -6.85 24.60 -57.57
N GLN A 322 -5.67 23.98 -57.49
CA GLN A 322 -5.15 23.04 -58.49
C GLN A 322 -5.24 21.57 -58.05
N GLN A 323 -5.65 21.28 -56.81
CA GLN A 323 -5.89 19.90 -56.39
C GLN A 323 -7.23 19.40 -56.96
N GLN A 324 -7.32 18.08 -57.11
CA GLN A 324 -8.50 17.34 -57.54
C GLN A 324 -8.68 16.17 -56.58
N ILE A 325 -9.93 15.74 -56.41
CA ILE A 325 -10.25 14.51 -55.68
C ILE A 325 -9.65 13.26 -56.35
N SER A 326 -9.54 12.21 -55.56
CA SER A 326 -9.10 10.87 -55.93
C SER A 326 -10.17 9.85 -55.48
N GLY A 327 -9.77 8.64 -55.09
CA GLY A 327 -10.65 7.65 -54.49
C GLY A 327 -9.94 6.34 -54.12
N ASN A 328 -10.42 5.74 -53.04
CA ASN A 328 -10.09 4.43 -52.48
C ASN A 328 -11.19 3.39 -52.85
N LEU A 329 -11.22 2.24 -52.16
CA LEU A 329 -12.19 1.16 -52.35
C LEU A 329 -12.95 0.79 -51.06
N ASP A 330 -12.31 0.92 -49.90
CA ASP A 330 -12.91 0.81 -48.58
C ASP A 330 -13.38 2.19 -48.04
N SER A 331 -13.21 2.49 -46.76
CA SER A 331 -13.86 3.63 -46.09
C SER A 331 -13.05 4.29 -44.96
N PRO A 332 -12.13 3.60 -44.24
CA PRO A 332 -11.09 4.28 -43.49
C PRO A 332 -9.99 4.77 -44.45
N GLU A 333 -9.29 5.83 -44.08
CA GLU A 333 -8.29 6.48 -44.94
C GLU A 333 -6.87 6.46 -44.33
N GLY A 334 -5.87 6.68 -45.17
CA GLY A 334 -4.43 6.55 -44.87
C GLY A 334 -3.85 7.73 -44.09
N GLY A 335 -4.70 8.55 -43.49
CA GLY A 335 -4.33 9.82 -42.87
C GLY A 335 -3.27 9.70 -41.75
N PHE A 336 -3.14 8.54 -41.13
CA PHE A 336 -2.11 8.28 -40.12
C PHE A 336 -0.69 8.23 -40.70
N ASP A 337 -0.48 7.66 -41.89
CA ASP A 337 0.81 7.76 -42.61
C ASP A 337 1.15 9.22 -42.90
N ALA A 338 0.15 10.01 -43.31
CA ALA A 338 0.30 11.42 -43.62
C ALA A 338 0.65 12.27 -42.39
N ILE A 339 -0.01 12.05 -41.24
CA ILE A 339 0.35 12.70 -39.96
C ILE A 339 1.80 12.35 -39.57
N MET A 340 2.20 11.08 -39.71
CA MET A 340 3.57 10.65 -39.41
C MET A 340 4.59 11.38 -40.29
N GLN A 341 4.40 11.38 -41.62
CA GLN A 341 5.31 12.08 -42.53
C GLN A 341 5.34 13.60 -42.27
N VAL A 342 4.21 14.25 -41.97
CA VAL A 342 4.18 15.68 -41.58
C VAL A 342 4.93 15.93 -40.26
N ALA A 343 4.92 14.99 -39.32
CA ALA A 343 5.63 15.12 -38.06
C ALA A 343 7.16 15.02 -38.23
N VAL A 344 7.64 14.05 -39.02
CA VAL A 344 9.07 13.71 -39.11
C VAL A 344 9.82 14.40 -40.26
N CYS A 345 9.14 14.79 -41.34
CA CYS A 345 9.75 15.47 -42.49
C CYS A 345 9.92 16.99 -42.29
N GLY A 346 10.43 17.41 -41.13
CA GLY A 346 10.41 18.82 -40.70
C GLY A 346 11.02 19.82 -41.68
N GLU A 347 12.05 19.44 -42.43
CA GLU A 347 12.65 20.28 -43.47
C GLU A 347 11.74 20.47 -44.69
N HIS A 348 11.11 19.39 -45.19
CA HIS A 348 10.20 19.42 -46.35
C HIS A 348 8.92 20.21 -46.04
N ILE A 349 8.39 20.06 -44.82
CA ILE A 349 7.21 20.81 -44.34
C ILE A 349 7.59 22.26 -44.03
N GLY A 350 8.81 22.50 -43.53
CA GLY A 350 9.36 23.82 -43.23
C GLY A 350 9.05 24.34 -41.82
N TRP A 351 8.86 23.44 -40.85
CA TRP A 351 8.52 23.79 -39.46
C TRP A 351 9.60 24.66 -38.80
N ARG A 352 9.23 25.82 -38.26
CA ARG A 352 10.11 26.65 -37.42
C ARG A 352 10.11 26.17 -35.96
N ASN A 353 10.96 26.75 -35.12
CA ASN A 353 11.00 26.45 -33.68
C ASN A 353 9.97 27.28 -32.88
N VAL A 354 8.73 27.31 -33.36
CA VAL A 354 7.61 28.15 -32.86
C VAL A 354 6.37 27.27 -32.60
N THR A 355 5.17 27.84 -32.37
CA THR A 355 3.95 27.02 -32.24
C THR A 355 3.62 26.33 -33.56
N ARG A 356 3.52 25.00 -33.56
CA ARG A 356 3.22 24.15 -34.71
C ARG A 356 1.81 23.58 -34.60
N LEU A 357 0.93 23.93 -35.52
CA LEU A 357 -0.45 23.43 -35.59
C LEU A 357 -0.63 22.54 -36.81
N LEU A 358 -1.06 21.30 -36.62
CA LEU A 358 -1.46 20.39 -37.69
C LEU A 358 -2.98 20.28 -37.71
N VAL A 359 -3.63 20.85 -38.73
CA VAL A 359 -5.07 20.67 -38.96
C VAL A 359 -5.23 19.41 -39.81
N PHE A 360 -5.95 18.42 -39.30
CA PHE A 360 -6.28 17.18 -39.99
C PHE A 360 -7.76 17.20 -40.35
N SER A 361 -8.08 17.12 -41.64
CA SER A 361 -9.42 17.35 -42.19
C SER A 361 -9.87 16.14 -43.01
N THR A 362 -10.92 15.44 -42.57
CA THR A 362 -11.53 14.27 -43.23
C THR A 362 -12.99 14.13 -42.78
N ASP A 363 -13.81 13.47 -43.60
CA ASP A 363 -15.16 13.04 -43.25
C ASP A 363 -15.25 11.56 -42.86
N ALA A 364 -14.11 10.87 -42.71
CA ALA A 364 -13.99 9.42 -42.62
C ALA A 364 -13.16 8.90 -41.41
N GLY A 365 -13.08 7.57 -41.30
CA GLY A 365 -12.23 6.87 -40.34
C GLY A 365 -10.75 6.84 -40.75
N PHE A 366 -9.90 6.19 -39.94
CA PHE A 366 -8.47 6.06 -40.23
C PHE A 366 -8.00 4.60 -40.11
N HIS A 367 -7.05 4.20 -40.96
CA HIS A 367 -6.31 2.95 -40.80
C HIS A 367 -5.11 3.10 -39.84
N PHE A 368 -4.75 2.01 -39.15
CA PHE A 368 -3.68 2.00 -38.15
C PHE A 368 -2.86 0.70 -38.15
N ALA A 369 -1.74 0.69 -37.40
CA ALA A 369 -0.80 -0.44 -37.37
C ALA A 369 -1.49 -1.79 -37.11
N GLY A 370 -1.27 -2.75 -38.02
CA GLY A 370 -1.95 -4.02 -38.13
C GLY A 370 -2.77 -4.16 -39.41
N ASP A 371 -3.36 -3.06 -39.90
CA ASP A 371 -4.27 -3.08 -41.06
C ASP A 371 -3.53 -3.34 -42.38
N GLY A 372 -2.27 -2.86 -42.51
CA GLY A 372 -1.42 -3.05 -43.69
C GLY A 372 -1.20 -4.52 -44.06
N LYS A 373 -1.40 -5.43 -43.10
CA LYS A 373 -1.31 -6.87 -43.27
C LYS A 373 -2.27 -7.41 -44.33
N LEU A 374 -3.42 -6.77 -44.53
CA LEU A 374 -4.39 -7.16 -45.58
C LEU A 374 -3.83 -6.95 -47.00
N GLY A 375 -3.03 -5.89 -47.19
CA GLY A 375 -2.26 -5.64 -48.42
C GLY A 375 -0.89 -6.32 -48.47
N GLY A 376 -0.61 -7.27 -47.56
CA GLY A 376 0.68 -7.97 -47.47
C GLY A 376 1.81 -7.16 -46.83
N ILE A 377 1.51 -5.97 -46.29
CA ILE A 377 2.49 -5.08 -45.67
C ILE A 377 2.65 -5.46 -44.20
N VAL A 378 3.83 -5.96 -43.83
CA VAL A 378 4.10 -6.55 -42.50
C VAL A 378 5.28 -5.92 -41.75
N LEU A 379 5.89 -4.87 -42.32
CA LEU A 379 6.98 -4.13 -41.67
C LEU A 379 6.40 -2.94 -40.89
N PRO A 380 6.58 -2.85 -39.56
CA PRO A 380 6.08 -1.72 -38.78
C PRO A 380 6.66 -0.38 -39.26
N ASN A 381 5.86 0.68 -39.16
CA ASN A 381 6.27 2.04 -39.51
C ASN A 381 7.53 2.48 -38.74
N ASP A 382 8.59 2.87 -39.46
CA ASP A 382 9.91 3.14 -38.88
C ASP A 382 10.05 4.54 -38.23
N GLY A 383 9.04 5.40 -38.37
CA GLY A 383 9.03 6.75 -37.82
C GLY A 383 10.04 7.70 -38.46
N ARG A 384 10.38 7.49 -39.75
CA ARG A 384 11.32 8.33 -40.51
C ARG A 384 10.66 9.02 -41.71
N CYS A 385 11.36 10.02 -42.24
CA CYS A 385 10.92 10.76 -43.42
C CYS A 385 11.27 10.00 -44.70
N HIS A 386 10.27 9.77 -45.55
CA HIS A 386 10.38 9.08 -46.84
C HIS A 386 9.67 9.88 -47.95
N LEU A 387 9.93 11.20 -48.00
CA LEU A 387 9.36 12.10 -49.02
C LEU A 387 10.33 12.33 -50.19
N GLU A 388 10.04 11.69 -51.32
CA GLU A 388 10.73 11.93 -52.58
C GLU A 388 9.85 12.78 -53.50
N ASN A 389 10.38 13.87 -54.07
CA ASN A 389 9.62 14.83 -54.88
C ASN A 389 8.32 15.32 -54.20
N ASN A 390 8.33 15.37 -52.85
CA ASN A 390 7.20 15.68 -51.98
C ASN A 390 6.04 14.66 -51.97
N MET A 391 6.23 13.42 -52.42
CA MET A 391 5.29 12.31 -52.22
C MET A 391 5.90 11.21 -51.33
N TYR A 392 5.06 10.51 -50.57
CA TYR A 392 5.48 9.41 -49.71
C TYR A 392 5.64 8.11 -50.50
N THR A 393 6.88 7.69 -50.72
CA THR A 393 7.21 6.55 -51.60
C THR A 393 7.08 5.19 -50.91
N MET A 394 7.36 5.11 -49.61
CA MET A 394 7.40 3.85 -48.85
C MET A 394 6.05 3.36 -48.30
N SER A 395 4.94 3.96 -48.73
CA SER A 395 3.57 3.63 -48.29
C SER A 395 3.16 2.16 -48.50
N HIS A 396 3.73 1.51 -49.51
CA HIS A 396 3.53 0.10 -49.85
C HIS A 396 4.55 -0.86 -49.19
N TYR A 397 5.51 -0.32 -48.44
CA TYR A 397 6.60 -1.08 -47.80
C TYR A 397 6.46 -1.11 -46.27
N TYR A 398 6.08 0.02 -45.67
CA TYR A 398 5.77 0.13 -44.25
C TYR A 398 4.27 0.15 -43.98
N ASP A 399 3.86 -0.51 -42.91
CA ASP A 399 2.51 -0.47 -42.35
C ASP A 399 2.17 0.95 -41.84
N TYR A 400 0.90 1.20 -41.57
CA TYR A 400 0.44 2.41 -40.89
C TYR A 400 1.13 2.54 -39.51
N PRO A 401 1.34 3.76 -38.99
CA PRO A 401 1.85 3.93 -37.64
C PRO A 401 0.80 3.56 -36.58
N SER A 402 1.25 3.15 -35.40
CA SER A 402 0.36 2.98 -34.25
C SER A 402 0.08 4.33 -33.59
N ILE A 403 -1.05 4.44 -32.88
CA ILE A 403 -1.41 5.66 -32.13
C ILE A 403 -0.27 6.06 -31.18
N ALA A 404 0.34 5.11 -30.46
CA ALA A 404 1.47 5.39 -29.57
C ALA A 404 2.70 5.93 -30.32
N HIS A 405 2.99 5.44 -31.53
CA HIS A 405 4.11 5.95 -32.33
C HIS A 405 3.82 7.37 -32.85
N LEU A 406 2.57 7.67 -33.23
CA LEU A 406 2.14 9.04 -33.55
C LEU A 406 2.24 9.99 -32.35
N VAL A 407 1.76 9.58 -31.17
CA VAL A 407 1.89 10.35 -29.92
C VAL A 407 3.35 10.70 -29.65
N GLN A 408 4.25 9.72 -29.77
CA GLN A 408 5.69 9.94 -29.61
C GLN A 408 6.22 10.96 -30.63
N LYS A 409 5.98 10.79 -31.93
CA LYS A 409 6.55 11.67 -32.96
C LYS A 409 5.94 13.08 -32.97
N LEU A 410 4.68 13.23 -32.57
CA LEU A 410 4.05 14.54 -32.37
C LEU A 410 4.63 15.27 -31.16
N SER A 411 4.87 14.59 -30.02
CA SER A 411 5.49 15.21 -28.83
C SER A 411 6.98 15.50 -29.02
N GLU A 412 7.75 14.60 -29.65
CA GLU A 412 9.15 14.84 -30.03
C GLU A 412 9.30 16.10 -30.89
N ASN A 413 8.36 16.34 -31.81
CA ASN A 413 8.38 17.48 -32.72
C ASN A 413 7.52 18.68 -32.24
N ASN A 414 6.96 18.63 -31.03
CA ASN A 414 6.11 19.69 -30.46
C ASN A 414 4.96 20.15 -31.38
N ILE A 415 4.30 19.23 -32.09
CA ILE A 415 3.18 19.50 -33.00
C ILE A 415 1.85 19.28 -32.26
N GLN A 416 0.95 20.26 -32.34
CA GLN A 416 -0.39 20.22 -31.76
C GLN A 416 -1.42 19.89 -32.85
N THR A 417 -2.17 18.80 -32.71
CA THR A 417 -3.08 18.32 -33.76
C THR A 417 -4.53 18.77 -33.53
N ILE A 418 -5.16 19.31 -34.58
CA ILE A 418 -6.55 19.76 -34.60
C ILE A 418 -7.31 18.84 -35.56
N PHE A 419 -8.10 17.91 -35.03
CA PHE A 419 -8.99 17.05 -35.80
C PHE A 419 -10.26 17.81 -36.16
N ALA A 420 -10.37 18.21 -37.44
CA ALA A 420 -11.54 18.84 -38.02
C ALA A 420 -12.32 17.78 -38.80
N VAL A 421 -13.33 17.19 -38.15
CA VAL A 421 -14.01 15.99 -38.66
C VAL A 421 -15.53 16.13 -38.62
N THR A 422 -16.23 15.44 -39.52
CA THR A 422 -17.70 15.44 -39.58
C THR A 422 -18.34 14.92 -38.28
N GLU A 423 -19.62 15.26 -38.08
CA GLU A 423 -20.35 14.92 -36.85
C GLU A 423 -20.43 13.41 -36.57
N GLU A 424 -20.51 12.59 -37.62
CA GLU A 424 -20.55 11.12 -37.56
C GLU A 424 -19.28 10.52 -36.95
N PHE A 425 -18.09 10.97 -37.37
CA PHE A 425 -16.82 10.44 -36.89
C PHE A 425 -16.30 11.16 -35.63
N GLN A 426 -16.91 12.28 -35.23
CA GLN A 426 -16.51 13.05 -34.05
C GLN A 426 -16.30 12.23 -32.75
N PRO A 427 -17.08 11.16 -32.44
CA PRO A 427 -16.82 10.31 -31.27
C PRO A 427 -15.46 9.59 -31.33
N VAL A 428 -15.08 9.04 -32.48
CA VAL A 428 -13.83 8.26 -32.64
C VAL A 428 -12.61 9.16 -32.42
N TYR A 429 -12.62 10.37 -33.02
CA TYR A 429 -11.53 11.32 -32.85
C TYR A 429 -11.48 11.96 -31.45
N LYS A 430 -12.58 11.97 -30.67
CA LYS A 430 -12.54 12.37 -29.25
C LYS A 430 -11.72 11.40 -28.40
N GLU A 431 -11.85 10.10 -28.64
CA GLU A 431 -11.04 9.11 -27.93
C GLU A 431 -9.57 9.13 -28.38
N LEU A 432 -9.32 9.33 -29.68
CA LEU A 432 -7.96 9.61 -30.16
C LEU A 432 -7.34 10.85 -29.50
N LYS A 433 -8.15 11.88 -29.22
CA LYS A 433 -7.75 13.11 -28.51
C LYS A 433 -7.55 12.92 -27.00
N ASN A 434 -8.08 11.85 -26.40
CA ASN A 434 -7.73 11.45 -25.04
C ASN A 434 -6.34 10.78 -24.99
N LEU A 435 -5.89 10.16 -26.09
CA LEU A 435 -4.57 9.53 -26.22
C LEU A 435 -3.48 10.49 -26.73
N ILE A 436 -3.81 11.47 -27.58
CA ILE A 436 -2.85 12.44 -28.14
C ILE A 436 -2.82 13.72 -27.27
N PRO A 437 -1.75 13.95 -26.47
CA PRO A 437 -1.63 15.15 -25.66
C PRO A 437 -1.53 16.40 -26.55
N LYS A 438 -2.11 17.52 -26.10
CA LYS A 438 -2.23 18.75 -26.89
C LYS A 438 -2.84 18.54 -28.28
N SER A 439 -3.92 17.76 -28.33
CA SER A 439 -4.83 17.72 -29.47
C SER A 439 -6.21 18.28 -29.14
N ALA A 440 -6.93 18.69 -30.20
CA ALA A 440 -8.29 19.20 -30.14
C ALA A 440 -9.15 18.53 -31.23
N VAL A 441 -10.46 18.46 -31.00
CA VAL A 441 -11.45 17.97 -31.98
C VAL A 441 -12.52 19.03 -32.15
N GLY A 442 -12.85 19.36 -33.40
CA GLY A 442 -13.96 20.24 -33.74
C GLY A 442 -14.85 19.61 -34.80
N THR A 443 -16.16 19.82 -34.71
CA THR A 443 -17.10 19.36 -35.73
C THR A 443 -16.94 20.23 -36.97
N LEU A 444 -16.49 19.62 -38.07
CA LEU A 444 -16.52 20.20 -39.39
C LEU A 444 -17.97 20.17 -39.89
N SER A 445 -18.49 21.29 -40.39
CA SER A 445 -19.70 21.28 -41.21
C SER A 445 -19.45 20.44 -42.46
N ALA A 446 -20.45 19.72 -42.98
CA ALA A 446 -20.35 18.85 -44.17
C ALA A 446 -20.11 19.57 -45.52
N ASN A 447 -19.39 20.69 -45.50
CA ASN A 447 -18.87 21.47 -46.62
C ASN A 447 -17.70 22.39 -46.20
N SER A 448 -17.07 22.13 -45.05
CA SER A 448 -15.96 22.92 -44.45
C SER A 448 -16.21 24.42 -44.18
N SER A 449 -17.42 24.94 -44.36
CA SER A 449 -17.70 26.38 -44.23
C SER A 449 -17.37 26.98 -42.84
N ASN A 450 -17.37 26.17 -41.76
CA ASN A 450 -17.03 26.63 -40.42
C ASN A 450 -15.53 26.53 -40.04
N VAL A 451 -14.66 26.00 -40.92
CA VAL A 451 -13.31 25.55 -40.56
C VAL A 451 -12.39 26.66 -40.01
N ILE A 452 -12.57 27.92 -40.41
CA ILE A 452 -11.80 29.06 -39.88
C ILE A 452 -12.04 29.25 -38.38
N ASN A 453 -13.31 29.22 -37.96
CA ASN A 453 -13.67 29.37 -36.55
C ASN A 453 -13.20 28.16 -35.75
N LEU A 454 -13.36 26.94 -36.31
CA LEU A 454 -12.88 25.69 -35.73
C LEU A 454 -11.38 25.77 -35.40
N ILE A 455 -10.55 26.24 -36.33
CA ILE A 455 -9.10 26.41 -36.13
C ILE A 455 -8.79 27.45 -35.03
N VAL A 456 -9.50 28.59 -35.02
CA VAL A 456 -9.28 29.66 -34.03
C VAL A 456 -9.70 29.20 -32.63
N ASP A 457 -10.84 28.53 -32.50
CA ASP A 457 -11.36 28.02 -31.22
C ASP A 457 -10.50 26.85 -30.70
N ALA A 458 -10.05 25.95 -31.59
CA ALA A 458 -9.12 24.89 -31.24
C ALA A 458 -7.76 25.43 -30.79
N TYR A 459 -7.19 26.43 -31.49
CA TYR A 459 -5.98 27.12 -31.05
C TYR A 459 -6.17 27.76 -29.67
N ASN A 460 -7.27 28.50 -29.47
CA ASN A 460 -7.57 29.15 -28.19
C ASN A 460 -7.73 28.13 -27.05
N SER A 461 -8.37 27.00 -27.31
CA SER A 461 -8.54 25.88 -26.38
C SER A 461 -7.20 25.24 -26.01
N LEU A 462 -6.41 24.81 -26.99
CA LEU A 462 -5.09 24.18 -26.81
C LEU A 462 -4.13 25.05 -25.98
N SER A 463 -4.15 26.36 -26.25
CA SER A 463 -3.32 27.37 -25.61
C SER A 463 -3.92 27.98 -24.33
N SER A 464 -5.14 27.58 -23.94
CA SER A 464 -5.74 27.95 -22.65
C SER A 464 -5.22 27.11 -21.47
N GLU A 465 -4.37 26.13 -21.75
CA GLU A 465 -3.87 25.18 -20.77
C GLU A 465 -2.36 25.04 -20.91
N VAL A 466 -1.65 24.90 -19.80
CA VAL A 466 -0.23 24.58 -19.74
C VAL A 466 -0.07 23.31 -18.92
N ILE A 467 0.67 22.34 -19.46
CA ILE A 467 1.04 21.10 -18.79
C ILE A 467 2.56 20.97 -18.91
N LEU A 468 3.25 20.72 -17.80
CA LEU A 468 4.69 20.45 -17.81
C LEU A 468 4.96 18.95 -18.03
N GLU A 469 5.91 18.67 -18.91
CA GLU A 469 6.51 17.36 -19.16
C GLU A 469 8.01 17.41 -18.80
N ASN A 470 8.55 16.33 -18.26
CA ASN A 470 9.99 16.17 -18.05
C ASN A 470 10.57 15.04 -18.91
N SER A 471 11.85 15.15 -19.24
CA SER A 471 12.64 14.03 -19.80
C SER A 471 12.64 12.83 -18.85
N LYS A 472 13.06 11.67 -19.35
CA LYS A 472 13.33 10.49 -18.52
C LYS A 472 14.24 10.88 -17.33
N LEU A 473 13.86 10.44 -16.14
CA LEU A 473 14.58 10.71 -14.90
C LEU A 473 15.75 9.70 -14.73
N PRO A 474 16.88 10.10 -14.11
CA PRO A 474 17.92 9.18 -13.66
C PRO A 474 17.42 8.19 -12.58
N GLU A 475 18.14 7.08 -12.42
CA GLU A 475 17.90 6.12 -11.33
C GLU A 475 18.02 6.83 -9.97
N GLY A 476 17.04 6.63 -9.08
CA GLY A 476 17.00 7.26 -7.75
C GLY A 476 16.54 8.73 -7.73
N VAL A 477 16.24 9.37 -8.86
CA VAL A 477 15.75 10.77 -8.87
C VAL A 477 14.23 10.82 -9.03
N THR A 478 13.59 11.63 -8.20
CA THR A 478 12.14 11.87 -8.21
C THR A 478 11.82 13.36 -8.37
N ILE A 479 10.66 13.67 -8.99
CA ILE A 479 10.16 15.05 -9.11
C ILE A 479 8.70 15.11 -8.69
N THR A 480 8.38 16.01 -7.77
CA THR A 480 7.01 16.44 -7.46
C THR A 480 6.76 17.86 -7.94
N TYR A 481 5.51 18.16 -8.28
CA TYR A 481 5.10 19.42 -8.88
C TYR A 481 3.91 20.00 -8.12
N GLN A 482 3.91 21.32 -7.95
CA GLN A 482 2.77 22.11 -7.47
C GLN A 482 2.56 23.27 -8.45
N SER A 483 1.36 23.39 -9.02
CA SER A 483 1.02 24.49 -9.93
C SER A 483 0.31 25.60 -9.18
N ARG A 484 0.64 26.85 -9.51
CA ARG A 484 0.07 28.07 -8.95
C ARG A 484 -0.51 28.88 -10.09
N CYS A 485 -1.80 28.67 -10.31
CA CYS A 485 -2.55 29.17 -11.46
C CYS A 485 -3.25 30.50 -11.13
N LYS A 486 -3.94 31.05 -12.14
CA LYS A 486 -4.76 32.26 -12.01
C LYS A 486 -5.80 32.13 -10.88
N ASN A 487 -6.18 33.28 -10.31
CA ASN A 487 -7.08 33.40 -9.15
C ASN A 487 -6.57 32.74 -7.84
N GLY A 488 -5.27 32.40 -7.75
CA GLY A 488 -4.70 31.78 -6.56
C GLY A 488 -5.03 30.29 -6.42
N VAL A 489 -5.50 29.64 -7.48
CA VAL A 489 -5.73 28.19 -7.52
C VAL A 489 -4.37 27.48 -7.45
N VAL A 490 -4.16 26.71 -6.38
CA VAL A 490 -3.00 25.82 -6.24
C VAL A 490 -3.46 24.38 -6.50
N ASN A 491 -2.70 23.63 -7.30
CA ASN A 491 -2.93 22.20 -7.50
C ASN A 491 -1.67 21.41 -7.14
N ASP A 492 -1.87 20.24 -6.57
CA ASP A 492 -0.83 19.30 -6.14
C ASP A 492 -1.07 17.91 -6.76
N GLY A 493 -0.14 16.98 -6.54
CA GLY A 493 -0.23 15.61 -7.04
C GLY A 493 -0.26 15.55 -8.57
N GLU A 494 -1.13 14.73 -9.14
CA GLU A 494 -1.28 14.55 -10.59
C GLU A 494 -1.60 15.86 -11.33
N ASN A 495 -2.42 16.73 -10.72
CA ASN A 495 -2.78 18.03 -11.30
C ASN A 495 -1.72 19.12 -11.07
N GLY A 496 -0.72 18.90 -10.22
CA GLY A 496 0.34 19.87 -9.93
C GLY A 496 1.26 20.20 -11.12
N ARG A 497 1.18 19.44 -12.22
CA ARG A 497 1.85 19.74 -13.50
C ARG A 497 1.04 20.67 -14.42
N LYS A 498 -0.21 21.00 -14.07
CA LYS A 498 -1.21 21.58 -14.98
C LYS A 498 -1.79 22.89 -14.46
N CYS A 499 -2.02 23.84 -15.37
CA CYS A 499 -2.88 24.99 -15.19
C CYS A 499 -3.81 25.14 -16.40
N SER A 500 -5.05 25.58 -16.17
CA SER A 500 -6.09 25.78 -17.20
C SER A 500 -6.67 27.20 -17.14
N ASN A 501 -7.42 27.60 -18.16
CA ASN A 501 -8.03 28.93 -18.32
C ASN A 501 -7.02 30.10 -18.42
N ILE A 502 -5.86 29.83 -19.03
CA ILE A 502 -4.76 30.79 -19.27
C ILE A 502 -5.02 31.62 -20.53
N SER A 503 -5.21 32.92 -20.36
CA SER A 503 -5.36 33.89 -21.47
C SER A 503 -4.00 34.31 -22.04
N ILE A 504 -3.99 34.95 -23.21
CA ILE A 504 -2.79 35.63 -23.72
C ILE A 504 -2.36 36.70 -22.70
N GLY A 505 -1.07 36.77 -22.38
CA GLY A 505 -0.51 37.68 -21.38
C GLY A 505 -0.60 37.20 -19.93
N ASP A 506 -1.36 36.14 -19.63
CA ASP A 506 -1.38 35.53 -18.29
C ASP A 506 -0.04 34.85 -17.95
N GLU A 507 0.27 34.88 -16.66
CA GLU A 507 1.49 34.32 -16.06
C GLU A 507 1.09 33.34 -14.95
N VAL A 508 1.76 32.19 -14.90
CA VAL A 508 1.56 31.14 -13.88
C VAL A 508 2.92 30.63 -13.41
N SER A 509 3.00 30.08 -12.20
CA SER A 509 4.23 29.50 -11.67
C SER A 509 4.05 28.07 -11.19
N PHE A 510 5.12 27.29 -11.29
CA PHE A 510 5.19 25.91 -10.82
C PHE A 510 6.34 25.82 -9.82
N SER A 511 6.05 25.32 -8.62
CA SER A 511 7.07 24.92 -7.66
C SER A 511 7.37 23.44 -7.89
N ILE A 512 8.63 23.11 -8.12
CA ILE A 512 9.06 21.80 -8.57
C ILE A 512 10.14 21.32 -7.60
N ASN A 513 9.85 20.27 -6.83
CA ASN A 513 10.81 19.68 -5.89
C ASN A 513 11.48 18.47 -6.53
N ILE A 514 12.81 18.50 -6.61
CA ILE A 514 13.64 17.41 -7.15
C ILE A 514 14.42 16.78 -6.00
N THR A 515 14.27 15.47 -5.81
CA THR A 515 14.84 14.73 -4.67
C THR A 515 15.61 13.51 -5.16
N ALA A 516 16.82 13.29 -4.63
CA ALA A 516 17.62 12.09 -4.86
C ALA A 516 17.42 11.05 -3.74
N GLN A 517 17.53 9.78 -4.09
CA GLN A 517 17.53 8.62 -3.20
C GLN A 517 18.86 7.89 -3.37
N GLY A 518 19.83 8.18 -2.50
CA GLY A 518 21.23 7.77 -2.64
C GLY A 518 21.96 8.48 -3.80
N CYS A 519 23.16 7.99 -4.12
CA CYS A 519 23.98 8.48 -5.23
C CYS A 519 24.02 7.55 -6.45
N PRO A 520 24.16 8.10 -7.68
CA PRO A 520 24.25 7.31 -8.90
C PRO A 520 25.55 6.50 -8.98
N LYS A 521 25.44 5.25 -9.42
CA LYS A 521 26.55 4.27 -9.54
C LYS A 521 27.61 4.62 -10.60
N GLN A 522 27.41 5.70 -11.37
CA GLN A 522 28.32 6.17 -12.42
C GLN A 522 28.47 7.69 -12.28
N GLY A 523 29.69 8.19 -12.22
CA GLY A 523 30.01 9.63 -12.11
C GLY A 523 29.82 10.41 -13.42
N LYS A 524 28.67 10.23 -14.08
CA LYS A 524 28.25 11.04 -15.23
C LYS A 524 27.49 12.27 -14.74
N THR A 525 27.62 13.39 -15.44
CA THR A 525 26.73 14.53 -15.26
C THR A 525 25.37 14.19 -15.86
N GLU A 526 24.40 13.90 -15.00
CA GLU A 526 23.01 13.68 -15.42
C GLU A 526 22.31 15.03 -15.65
N SER A 527 21.36 15.08 -16.57
CA SER A 527 20.60 16.30 -16.89
C SER A 527 19.13 16.01 -17.11
N ILE A 528 18.26 16.80 -16.51
CA ILE A 528 16.81 16.74 -16.72
C ILE A 528 16.38 17.96 -17.52
N LYS A 529 15.44 17.76 -18.45
CA LYS A 529 14.78 18.83 -19.20
C LYS A 529 13.31 18.90 -18.79
N ILE A 530 12.79 20.09 -18.54
CA ILE A 530 11.36 20.33 -18.28
C ILE A 530 10.82 21.30 -19.33
N LYS A 531 9.78 20.91 -20.08
CA LYS A 531 9.15 21.73 -21.12
C LYS A 531 7.63 21.85 -20.92
N PRO A 532 6.98 22.93 -21.37
CA PRO A 532 5.53 22.98 -21.48
C PRO A 532 5.08 22.26 -22.77
N LEU A 533 4.13 21.34 -22.68
CA LEU A 533 3.64 20.57 -23.83
C LEU A 533 3.10 21.49 -24.93
N GLY A 534 3.58 21.27 -26.16
CA GLY A 534 3.24 22.07 -27.35
C GLY A 534 4.08 23.35 -27.54
N PHE A 535 5.08 23.60 -26.70
CA PHE A 535 6.02 24.71 -26.81
C PHE A 535 7.46 24.21 -27.06
N THR A 536 8.31 25.08 -27.57
CA THR A 536 9.68 24.78 -28.00
C THR A 536 10.78 25.25 -27.03
N GLU A 537 10.40 25.98 -25.97
CA GLU A 537 11.31 26.34 -24.88
C GLU A 537 11.36 25.25 -23.80
N GLU A 538 12.54 24.97 -23.27
CA GLU A 538 12.81 24.00 -22.21
C GLU A 538 13.71 24.58 -21.12
N VAL A 539 13.54 24.12 -19.87
CA VAL A 539 14.45 24.38 -18.76
C VAL A 539 15.43 23.22 -18.66
N GLU A 540 16.72 23.51 -18.80
CA GLU A 540 17.80 22.53 -18.64
C GLU A 540 18.29 22.54 -17.17
N ILE A 541 18.26 21.38 -16.51
CA ILE A 541 18.64 21.22 -15.10
C ILE A 541 19.80 20.22 -15.04
N LEU A 542 21.01 20.73 -14.75
CA LEU A 542 22.19 19.90 -14.53
C LEU A 542 22.17 19.35 -13.09
N LEU A 543 22.33 18.04 -12.94
CA LEU A 543 22.37 17.39 -11.63
C LEU A 543 23.79 17.04 -11.21
N SER A 544 24.04 17.24 -9.92
CA SER A 544 25.22 16.79 -9.19
C SER A 544 24.77 16.26 -7.83
N PHE A 545 25.52 15.32 -7.25
CA PHE A 545 25.08 14.56 -6.09
C PHE A 545 26.13 14.62 -4.97
N ILE A 546 25.69 14.81 -3.73
CA ILE A 546 26.54 14.89 -2.54
C ILE A 546 26.62 13.48 -1.92
N CYS A 547 27.76 12.80 -2.12
CA CYS A 547 27.95 11.38 -1.80
C CYS A 547 29.02 11.13 -0.72
N GLU A 548 29.87 12.11 -0.47
CA GLU A 548 30.94 12.10 0.54
C GLU A 548 30.91 13.46 1.25
N CYS A 549 31.44 13.50 2.48
CA CYS A 549 31.53 14.71 3.30
C CYS A 549 32.80 15.51 3.00
N ASP A 550 32.85 16.81 3.31
CA ASP A 550 34.03 17.64 3.03
C ASP A 550 35.29 17.14 3.80
N CYS A 551 35.10 16.61 5.02
CA CYS A 551 36.16 15.93 5.77
C CYS A 551 36.84 14.74 5.05
N HIS A 552 36.23 14.14 4.03
CA HIS A 552 36.84 13.08 3.23
C HIS A 552 38.01 13.61 2.38
N LEU A 553 37.98 14.88 1.96
CA LEU A 553 39.05 15.49 1.15
C LEU A 553 40.38 15.58 1.92
N PHE A 554 40.33 15.53 3.24
CA PHE A 554 41.49 15.59 4.14
C PHE A 554 41.93 14.20 4.67
N ALA A 555 41.44 13.12 4.08
CA ALA A 555 41.71 11.74 4.50
C ALA A 555 43.21 11.39 4.51
N ILE A 556 43.72 10.98 5.67
CA ILE A 556 45.08 10.47 5.84
C ILE A 556 45.10 9.01 5.40
N LYS A 557 45.46 8.77 4.13
CA LYS A 557 45.57 7.43 3.55
C LYS A 557 46.67 6.61 4.23
N ASN A 558 46.39 5.33 4.50
CA ASN A 558 47.27 4.43 5.24
C ASN A 558 47.73 5.03 6.59
N SER A 559 46.78 5.59 7.36
CA SER A 559 47.07 6.24 8.64
C SER A 559 47.68 5.27 9.66
N PRO A 560 48.72 5.67 10.41
CA PRO A 560 49.25 4.88 11.53
C PRO A 560 48.19 4.56 12.60
N VAL A 561 47.23 5.47 12.81
CA VAL A 561 46.11 5.31 13.75
C VAL A 561 45.17 4.17 13.34
N CYS A 562 45.08 3.89 12.04
CA CYS A 562 44.32 2.77 11.50
C CYS A 562 45.20 1.52 11.42
N HIS A 563 45.65 1.05 12.59
CA HIS A 563 46.47 -0.15 12.79
C HIS A 563 47.67 -0.19 11.84
N ASN A 564 48.56 0.80 11.94
CA ASN A 564 49.79 0.91 11.16
C ASN A 564 49.57 0.86 9.63
N GLY A 565 48.54 1.57 9.13
CA GLY A 565 48.29 1.75 7.70
C GLY A 565 47.32 0.77 7.05
N ASN A 566 46.49 0.08 7.84
CA ASN A 566 45.47 -0.86 7.36
C ASN A 566 44.10 -0.20 7.06
N GLY A 567 44.03 1.12 7.11
CA GLY A 567 42.91 1.94 6.64
C GLY A 567 43.31 3.41 6.44
N SER A 568 42.37 4.21 5.95
CA SER A 568 42.51 5.67 5.87
C SER A 568 41.82 6.31 7.09
N PHE A 569 42.43 7.34 7.68
CA PHE A 569 41.78 8.10 8.76
C PHE A 569 41.10 9.34 8.17
N GLU A 570 39.78 9.39 8.24
CA GLU A 570 38.93 10.44 7.66
C GLU A 570 37.72 10.68 8.55
N CYS A 571 37.23 11.93 8.61
CA CYS A 571 36.00 12.27 9.34
C CYS A 571 35.94 11.73 10.79
N GLY A 572 37.06 11.69 11.51
CA GLY A 572 37.15 11.19 12.89
C GLY A 572 37.20 9.68 13.07
N ALA A 573 37.23 8.89 12.00
CA ALA A 573 37.15 7.43 12.01
C ALA A 573 38.18 6.78 11.06
N CYS A 574 38.34 5.46 11.19
CA CYS A 574 39.14 4.66 10.26
C CYS A 574 38.25 3.98 9.21
N ARG A 575 38.42 4.36 7.95
CA ARG A 575 37.81 3.68 6.79
C ARG A 575 38.76 2.57 6.34
N CYS A 576 38.40 1.33 6.65
CA CYS A 576 39.30 0.20 6.53
C CYS A 576 39.53 -0.28 5.10
N ASN A 577 40.75 -0.75 4.83
CA ASN A 577 41.10 -1.35 3.55
C ASN A 577 40.28 -2.64 3.33
N LYS A 578 40.04 -3.03 2.06
CA LYS A 578 39.28 -4.24 1.73
C LYS A 578 39.93 -5.47 2.39
N GLY A 579 39.16 -6.18 3.21
CA GLY A 579 39.63 -7.30 4.03
C GLY A 579 39.91 -6.95 5.49
N ARG A 580 39.81 -5.68 5.91
CA ARG A 580 40.00 -5.25 7.31
C ARG A 580 38.69 -4.82 7.98
N VAL A 581 38.63 -4.99 9.30
CA VAL A 581 37.53 -4.60 10.20
C VAL A 581 38.06 -4.17 11.57
N GLY A 582 37.20 -3.55 12.39
CA GLY A 582 37.53 -3.01 13.71
C GLY A 582 37.59 -1.48 13.73
N ARG A 583 37.62 -0.86 14.92
CA ARG A 583 37.55 0.61 15.12
C ARG A 583 38.80 1.33 14.58
N GLN A 584 39.91 0.59 14.47
CA GLN A 584 41.21 1.01 13.93
C GLN A 584 41.69 0.07 12.80
N CYS A 585 40.82 -0.76 12.20
CA CYS A 585 41.19 -1.75 11.17
C CYS A 585 42.17 -2.85 11.63
N GLU A 586 42.13 -3.15 12.93
CA GLU A 586 42.97 -4.09 13.65
C GLU A 586 42.88 -5.54 13.17
N CYS A 587 41.74 -5.97 12.62
CA CYS A 587 41.46 -7.37 12.34
C CYS A 587 41.19 -7.66 10.86
N ARG A 588 41.39 -8.91 10.45
CA ARG A 588 41.23 -9.42 9.07
C ARG A 588 39.93 -10.18 8.87
N LYS A 589 39.35 -10.10 7.67
CA LYS A 589 38.22 -10.96 7.22
C LYS A 589 38.68 -12.27 6.59
N ASP A 590 39.97 -12.39 6.32
CA ASP A 590 40.62 -13.48 5.59
C ASP A 590 41.13 -14.60 6.51
N GLU A 591 41.03 -14.43 7.83
CA GLU A 591 41.38 -15.46 8.83
C GLU A 591 40.13 -16.12 9.48
N VAL A 592 38.94 -15.49 9.41
CA VAL A 592 37.64 -16.01 9.85
C VAL A 592 36.53 -15.38 8.98
N SER A 593 35.54 -16.14 8.51
CA SER A 593 34.37 -15.59 7.79
C SER A 593 33.66 -14.54 8.64
N SER A 594 33.06 -13.51 8.02
CA SER A 594 32.19 -12.58 8.76
C SER A 594 31.01 -13.28 9.44
N GLU A 595 30.53 -14.38 8.87
CA GLU A 595 29.46 -15.21 9.45
C GLU A 595 29.96 -16.01 10.67
N ASP A 596 31.25 -16.37 10.71
CA ASP A 596 31.87 -17.08 11.84
C ASP A 596 32.38 -16.10 12.94
N LEU A 597 32.71 -14.86 12.60
CA LEU A 597 33.03 -13.80 13.58
C LEU A 597 31.79 -13.44 14.43
N ASP A 598 30.66 -13.16 13.79
CA ASP A 598 29.38 -12.92 14.48
C ASP A 598 28.97 -14.13 15.33
N ARG A 599 29.18 -15.34 14.82
CA ARG A 599 28.90 -16.61 15.51
C ARG A 599 29.80 -16.84 16.72
N ASN A 600 31.05 -16.38 16.71
CA ASN A 600 31.92 -16.37 17.89
C ASN A 600 31.46 -15.36 18.98
N CYS A 601 30.66 -14.36 18.59
CA CYS A 601 30.05 -13.36 19.45
C CYS A 601 28.54 -13.61 19.77
N ARG A 602 27.96 -14.73 19.33
CA ARG A 602 26.64 -15.21 19.72
C ARG A 602 26.77 -16.46 20.60
N ARG A 603 25.93 -16.60 21.61
CA ARG A 603 25.92 -17.79 22.47
C ARG A 603 25.31 -18.99 21.72
N ASP A 604 24.18 -18.74 21.07
CA ASP A 604 23.44 -19.68 20.21
C ASP A 604 22.99 -18.96 18.93
N ASN A 605 22.67 -19.69 17.85
CA ASN A 605 22.20 -19.11 16.58
C ASN A 605 20.94 -18.22 16.73
N GLY A 606 20.14 -18.42 17.78
CA GLY A 606 18.95 -17.61 18.10
C GLY A 606 19.20 -16.46 19.07
N THR A 607 20.45 -16.15 19.42
CA THR A 607 20.82 -15.04 20.33
C THR A 607 21.40 -13.85 19.56
N ASP A 608 21.15 -12.64 20.07
CA ASP A 608 21.77 -11.42 19.56
C ASP A 608 23.29 -11.40 19.77
N ILE A 609 23.99 -10.68 18.89
CA ILE A 609 25.43 -10.46 19.00
C ILE A 609 25.71 -9.76 20.35
N CYS A 610 26.60 -10.36 21.14
CA CYS A 610 26.97 -9.92 22.47
C CYS A 610 25.75 -9.62 23.38
N SER A 611 24.69 -10.41 23.25
CA SER A 611 23.42 -10.29 23.99
C SER A 611 22.80 -8.89 23.96
N ASN A 612 23.13 -8.08 22.93
CA ASN A 612 22.84 -6.64 22.84
C ASN A 612 23.43 -5.78 24.01
N ASN A 613 24.29 -6.36 24.85
CA ASN A 613 24.92 -5.72 26.01
C ASN A 613 26.41 -5.39 25.77
N GLY A 614 26.92 -5.61 24.56
CA GLY A 614 28.30 -5.35 24.15
C GLY A 614 28.46 -5.18 22.65
N GLU A 615 29.69 -5.01 22.20
CA GLU A 615 30.10 -4.96 20.79
C GLU A 615 31.00 -6.17 20.46
N CYS A 616 30.83 -6.76 19.26
CA CYS A 616 31.68 -7.85 18.78
C CYS A 616 32.97 -7.28 18.17
N VAL A 617 34.02 -7.19 18.99
CA VAL A 617 35.35 -6.78 18.55
C VAL A 617 36.16 -8.04 18.24
N CYS A 618 36.35 -8.31 16.94
CA CYS A 618 37.20 -9.41 16.43
C CYS A 618 36.86 -10.82 16.94
N GLY A 619 35.57 -11.13 17.14
CA GLY A 619 35.13 -12.45 17.62
C GLY A 619 35.11 -12.60 19.15
N ALA A 620 35.33 -11.52 19.91
CA ALA A 620 35.08 -11.43 21.34
C ALA A 620 34.14 -10.25 21.64
N CYS A 621 33.42 -10.32 22.77
CA CYS A 621 32.47 -9.26 23.15
C CYS A 621 33.09 -8.27 24.16
N GLU A 622 33.16 -6.99 23.79
CA GLU A 622 33.41 -5.90 24.75
C GLU A 622 32.08 -5.42 25.33
N CYS A 623 31.88 -5.63 26.63
CA CYS A 623 30.62 -5.29 27.30
C CYS A 623 30.49 -3.80 27.61
N LYS A 624 29.29 -3.25 27.42
CA LYS A 624 28.95 -1.84 27.66
C LYS A 624 29.20 -1.49 29.13
N LYS A 625 29.81 -0.32 29.37
CA LYS A 625 29.98 0.24 30.73
C LYS A 625 28.75 1.08 31.10
N ARG A 626 28.30 0.99 32.36
CA ARG A 626 27.20 1.80 32.90
C ARG A 626 27.73 2.98 33.70
N GLU A 627 26.84 3.93 34.04
CA GLU A 627 27.19 5.15 34.77
C GLU A 627 27.55 4.87 36.25
N ASN A 628 26.94 3.85 36.86
CA ASN A 628 27.37 3.31 38.15
C ASN A 628 28.49 2.26 37.92
N PRO A 629 29.72 2.46 38.41
CA PRO A 629 30.82 1.51 38.22
C PRO A 629 30.58 0.11 38.82
N GLU A 630 29.73 0.01 39.83
CA GLU A 630 29.37 -1.27 40.48
C GLU A 630 28.39 -2.10 39.62
N GLU A 631 27.69 -1.49 38.64
CA GLU A 631 26.73 -2.15 37.76
C GLU A 631 27.37 -2.54 36.42
N ARG A 632 27.69 -3.83 36.25
CA ARG A 632 28.49 -4.33 35.12
C ARG A 632 27.82 -5.48 34.38
N TYR A 633 27.88 -5.41 33.04
CA TYR A 633 27.68 -6.57 32.17
C TYR A 633 28.94 -7.43 32.16
N SER A 634 28.79 -8.74 32.02
CA SER A 634 29.89 -9.72 32.06
C SER A 634 29.52 -11.03 31.37
N GLY A 635 30.43 -12.00 31.35
CA GLY A 635 30.32 -13.25 30.57
C GLY A 635 30.97 -13.13 29.19
N LYS A 636 31.06 -14.24 28.44
CA LYS A 636 31.77 -14.29 27.14
C LYS A 636 31.01 -13.50 26.06
N TYR A 637 29.70 -13.39 26.22
CA TYR A 637 28.73 -12.83 25.28
C TYR A 637 27.96 -11.65 25.89
N CYS A 638 28.48 -11.05 26.96
CA CYS A 638 27.79 -10.02 27.77
C CYS A 638 26.37 -10.46 28.24
N GLU A 639 26.22 -11.76 28.45
CA GLU A 639 24.98 -12.45 28.79
C GLU A 639 24.61 -12.27 30.27
N CYS A 640 25.60 -12.06 31.14
CA CYS A 640 25.46 -11.86 32.58
C CYS A 640 25.42 -10.38 32.97
N ASP A 641 24.72 -10.08 34.06
CA ASP A 641 24.88 -8.85 34.81
C ASP A 641 24.72 -9.11 36.32
N ASN A 642 25.05 -8.11 37.14
CA ASN A 642 25.00 -8.17 38.61
C ASN A 642 23.94 -7.25 39.24
N PHE A 643 22.90 -6.86 38.49
CA PHE A 643 21.87 -5.92 38.97
C PHE A 643 20.41 -6.31 38.63
N ASN A 644 20.20 -7.23 37.69
CA ASN A 644 18.92 -7.83 37.33
C ASN A 644 18.73 -9.21 37.99
N CYS A 645 19.02 -9.33 39.29
CA CYS A 645 18.55 -10.46 40.10
C CYS A 645 17.20 -10.14 40.76
N ASP A 646 16.53 -11.17 41.27
CA ASP A 646 15.29 -11.05 42.05
C ASP A 646 15.45 -10.08 43.24
N ARG A 647 14.34 -9.43 43.60
CA ARG A 647 14.27 -8.44 44.67
C ARG A 647 13.18 -8.79 45.66
N SER A 648 13.54 -8.79 46.95
CA SER A 648 12.59 -8.87 48.06
C SER A 648 12.71 -7.59 48.90
N ASN A 649 11.58 -7.01 49.31
CA ASN A 649 11.52 -5.72 50.00
C ASN A 649 12.33 -4.59 49.30
N ASN A 650 12.25 -4.52 47.96
CA ASN A 650 13.02 -3.66 47.04
C ASN A 650 14.56 -3.82 47.05
N LYS A 651 15.12 -4.66 47.90
CA LYS A 651 16.56 -4.98 47.94
C LYS A 651 16.89 -6.09 46.95
N LEU A 652 18.01 -5.94 46.23
CA LEU A 652 18.61 -6.99 45.41
C LEU A 652 18.98 -8.17 46.30
N CYS A 653 18.53 -9.39 45.96
CA CYS A 653 18.76 -10.60 46.75
C CYS A 653 18.39 -10.44 48.24
N GLY A 654 17.32 -9.69 48.52
CA GLY A 654 16.81 -9.43 49.88
C GLY A 654 17.73 -8.57 50.77
N GLY A 655 18.97 -8.32 50.35
CA GLY A 655 20.06 -7.89 51.22
C GLY A 655 20.68 -9.03 52.06
N HIS A 656 20.45 -10.29 51.66
CA HIS A 656 20.95 -11.52 52.30
C HIS A 656 21.58 -12.48 51.28
N GLY A 657 22.23 -11.90 50.27
CA GLY A 657 22.87 -12.60 49.18
C GLY A 657 23.47 -11.64 48.17
N ARG A 658 24.24 -12.18 47.22
CA ARG A 658 24.95 -11.43 46.18
C ARG A 658 24.49 -11.86 44.79
N CYS A 659 24.35 -10.89 43.88
CA CYS A 659 23.86 -11.13 42.52
C CYS A 659 25.00 -11.58 41.60
N GLU A 660 24.97 -12.83 41.16
CA GLU A 660 25.93 -13.42 40.20
C GLU A 660 25.17 -13.89 38.95
N CYS A 661 25.38 -13.22 37.81
CA CYS A 661 24.74 -13.55 36.53
C CYS A 661 23.21 -13.72 36.61
N ARG A 662 22.51 -12.72 37.15
CA ARG A 662 21.04 -12.70 37.39
C ARG A 662 20.50 -13.75 38.37
N ALA A 663 21.35 -14.60 38.97
CA ALA A 663 20.98 -15.47 40.09
C ALA A 663 21.47 -14.90 41.43
N CYS A 664 20.66 -15.02 42.48
CA CYS A 664 21.10 -14.68 43.83
C CYS A 664 21.83 -15.86 44.48
N VAL A 665 23.07 -15.62 44.90
CA VAL A 665 23.85 -16.52 45.75
C VAL A 665 23.64 -16.07 47.19
N CYS A 666 22.87 -16.84 47.95
CA CYS A 666 22.45 -16.46 49.30
C CYS A 666 23.57 -16.57 50.34
N ASP A 667 23.48 -15.73 51.37
CA ASP A 667 24.30 -15.83 52.56
C ASP A 667 23.91 -17.05 53.40
N ALA A 668 24.79 -17.46 54.32
CA ALA A 668 24.53 -18.60 55.19
C ALA A 668 23.23 -18.38 56.00
N ASN A 669 22.42 -19.43 56.09
CA ASN A 669 21.07 -19.46 56.69
C ASN A 669 19.96 -18.72 55.88
N TYR A 670 20.18 -18.42 54.60
CA TYR A 670 19.14 -17.92 53.68
C TYR A 670 19.03 -18.79 52.41
N THR A 671 17.85 -18.80 51.81
CA THR A 671 17.51 -19.55 50.58
C THR A 671 16.37 -18.84 49.81
N GLY A 672 15.88 -19.46 48.73
CA GLY A 672 14.91 -18.86 47.80
C GLY A 672 15.59 -18.03 46.71
N SER A 673 14.91 -17.79 45.58
CA SER A 673 15.52 -17.11 44.42
C SER A 673 15.87 -15.65 44.68
N ALA A 674 15.19 -15.02 45.64
CA ALA A 674 15.47 -13.67 46.13
C ALA A 674 16.25 -13.63 47.47
N CYS A 675 16.73 -14.79 47.97
CA CYS A 675 17.39 -14.93 49.27
C CYS A 675 16.62 -14.38 50.48
N ASP A 676 15.29 -14.44 50.43
CA ASP A 676 14.38 -13.93 51.43
C ASP A 676 13.82 -14.99 52.38
N CYS A 677 13.97 -16.27 52.05
CA CYS A 677 13.57 -17.40 52.89
C CYS A 677 14.66 -17.69 53.94
N SER A 678 14.41 -17.40 55.22
CA SER A 678 15.36 -17.76 56.29
C SER A 678 15.28 -19.23 56.67
N LEU A 679 16.43 -19.83 56.99
CA LEU A 679 16.56 -21.18 57.53
C LEU A 679 16.57 -21.22 59.06
N ASP A 680 16.39 -20.08 59.74
CA ASP A 680 16.19 -20.07 61.19
C ASP A 680 14.77 -20.59 61.54
N ILE A 681 14.72 -21.52 62.49
CA ILE A 681 13.49 -22.12 63.00
C ILE A 681 13.00 -21.46 64.30
N SER A 682 13.76 -20.50 64.85
CA SER A 682 13.47 -19.87 66.15
C SER A 682 12.08 -19.21 66.21
N THR A 683 11.64 -18.58 65.12
CA THR A 683 10.32 -17.94 64.97
C THR A 683 9.16 -18.93 64.86
N CYS A 684 9.43 -20.20 64.53
CA CYS A 684 8.44 -21.26 64.41
C CYS A 684 8.22 -22.04 65.72
N LEU A 685 8.95 -21.75 66.79
CA LEU A 685 8.82 -22.45 68.08
C LEU A 685 7.61 -21.95 68.86
N ALA A 686 6.66 -22.85 69.09
CA ALA A 686 5.49 -22.58 69.92
C ALA A 686 5.81 -22.58 71.42
N SER A 687 4.88 -22.07 72.23
CA SER A 687 4.97 -22.06 73.71
C SER A 687 5.16 -23.45 74.35
N ASN A 688 4.84 -24.54 73.64
CA ASN A 688 5.09 -25.92 74.07
C ASN A 688 6.48 -26.45 73.67
N GLN A 689 7.36 -25.59 73.16
CA GLN A 689 8.71 -25.87 72.66
C GLN A 689 8.77 -26.77 71.42
N GLN A 690 7.64 -26.99 70.74
CA GLN A 690 7.59 -27.70 69.46
C GLN A 690 7.52 -26.72 68.29
N VAL A 691 8.21 -27.04 67.21
CA VAL A 691 8.07 -26.35 65.93
C VAL A 691 6.61 -26.50 65.47
N CYS A 692 5.94 -25.36 65.24
CA CYS A 692 4.55 -25.29 64.78
C CYS A 692 3.55 -26.14 65.59
N ASN A 693 3.70 -26.18 66.93
CA ASN A 693 2.93 -27.03 67.85
C ASN A 693 2.89 -28.54 67.48
N GLY A 694 3.86 -29.02 66.68
CA GLY A 694 3.85 -30.38 66.12
C GLY A 694 2.76 -30.62 65.06
N ARG A 695 2.19 -29.56 64.48
CA ARG A 695 1.02 -29.56 63.56
C ARG A 695 1.30 -28.83 62.24
N GLY A 696 2.57 -28.58 61.94
CA GLY A 696 3.00 -27.86 60.74
C GLY A 696 4.48 -28.08 60.46
N VAL A 697 4.91 -27.65 59.28
CA VAL A 697 6.31 -27.55 58.87
C VAL A 697 6.72 -26.08 58.97
N CYS A 698 7.95 -25.81 59.44
CA CYS A 698 8.51 -24.46 59.39
C CYS A 698 9.18 -24.26 58.03
N GLU A 699 8.70 -23.30 57.25
CA GLU A 699 9.26 -22.91 55.96
C GLU A 699 9.53 -21.40 55.99
N CYS A 700 10.73 -20.98 55.62
CA CYS A 700 11.14 -19.56 55.60
C CYS A 700 10.98 -18.79 56.93
N GLY A 701 10.99 -19.48 58.08
CA GLY A 701 10.72 -18.89 59.40
C GLY A 701 9.24 -18.70 59.73
N ALA A 702 8.31 -19.27 58.94
CA ALA A 702 6.87 -19.25 59.18
C ALA A 702 6.29 -20.68 59.25
N CYS A 703 5.21 -20.87 60.00
CA CYS A 703 4.57 -22.18 60.17
C CYS A 703 3.48 -22.47 59.13
N HIS A 704 3.72 -23.48 58.30
CA HIS A 704 2.77 -24.04 57.35
C HIS A 704 2.07 -25.25 57.98
N CYS A 705 0.83 -25.06 58.43
CA CYS A 705 0.07 -26.08 59.15
C CYS A 705 -0.33 -27.24 58.22
N THR A 706 -0.03 -28.49 58.63
CA THR A 706 -0.22 -29.68 57.78
C THR A 706 -1.67 -30.13 57.66
N ASP A 707 -2.56 -29.60 58.50
CA ASP A 707 -4.00 -29.78 58.42
C ASP A 707 -4.66 -28.38 58.41
N PRO A 708 -5.43 -28.02 57.37
CA PRO A 708 -5.95 -26.66 57.17
C PRO A 708 -6.99 -26.21 58.20
N LYS A 709 -7.40 -27.08 59.14
CA LYS A 709 -8.17 -26.67 60.32
C LYS A 709 -7.35 -25.93 61.38
N PHE A 710 -6.02 -25.97 61.31
CA PHE A 710 -5.13 -25.22 62.21
C PHE A 710 -4.56 -23.97 61.54
N GLN A 711 -4.47 -22.89 62.31
CA GLN A 711 -4.09 -21.53 61.87
C GLN A 711 -3.31 -20.83 63.00
N GLY A 712 -2.82 -19.61 62.72
CA GLY A 712 -2.00 -18.81 63.64
C GLY A 712 -0.49 -19.02 63.43
N PRO A 713 0.36 -18.09 63.90
CA PRO A 713 1.81 -18.06 63.66
C PRO A 713 2.55 -19.35 64.02
N THR A 714 2.01 -20.20 64.90
CA THR A 714 2.59 -21.50 65.27
C THR A 714 1.58 -22.66 65.16
N CYS A 715 0.51 -22.52 64.37
CA CYS A 715 -0.57 -23.52 64.22
C CYS A 715 -1.37 -23.83 65.52
N GLU A 716 -1.47 -22.85 66.42
CA GLU A 716 -2.14 -22.99 67.73
C GLU A 716 -3.68 -22.83 67.69
N ILE A 717 -4.24 -22.21 66.65
CA ILE A 717 -5.67 -21.87 66.55
C ILE A 717 -6.43 -22.93 65.76
N CYS A 718 -7.57 -23.45 66.25
CA CYS A 718 -8.39 -24.43 65.53
C CYS A 718 -9.86 -23.97 65.37
N PRO A 719 -10.24 -23.25 64.30
CA PRO A 719 -11.61 -22.75 64.11
C PRO A 719 -12.66 -23.84 63.82
N THR A 720 -12.24 -25.02 63.35
CA THR A 720 -13.14 -26.12 62.92
C THR A 720 -12.89 -27.45 63.63
N CYS A 721 -12.17 -27.42 64.75
CA CYS A 721 -12.34 -28.45 65.79
C CYS A 721 -13.81 -28.40 66.28
N PRO A 722 -14.47 -29.53 66.60
CA PRO A 722 -15.90 -29.55 66.90
C PRO A 722 -16.22 -28.60 68.05
N GLY A 723 -16.96 -27.54 67.74
CA GLY A 723 -17.38 -26.56 68.72
C GLY A 723 -18.43 -27.14 69.65
N VAL A 724 -18.48 -26.62 70.87
CA VAL A 724 -19.48 -26.96 71.91
C VAL A 724 -20.93 -26.87 71.38
N CYS A 725 -21.17 -26.04 70.37
CA CYS A 725 -22.44 -25.90 69.65
C CYS A 725 -22.88 -27.15 68.87
N THR A 726 -21.96 -27.98 68.39
CA THR A 726 -22.26 -29.20 67.64
C THR A 726 -22.41 -30.38 68.59
N GLU A 727 -21.54 -30.49 69.60
CA GLU A 727 -21.60 -31.54 70.63
C GLU A 727 -22.92 -31.54 71.41
N HIS A 728 -23.40 -30.36 71.81
CA HIS A 728 -24.63 -30.24 72.60
C HIS A 728 -25.89 -30.03 71.76
N LYS A 729 -25.78 -29.94 70.42
CA LYS A 729 -26.89 -29.71 69.49
C LYS A 729 -28.09 -30.61 69.79
N GLU A 730 -27.87 -31.93 69.74
CA GLU A 730 -28.91 -32.95 69.90
C GLU A 730 -29.58 -32.88 71.28
N CYS A 731 -28.77 -32.62 72.32
CA CYS A 731 -29.24 -32.52 73.70
C CYS A 731 -30.05 -31.26 73.95
N VAL A 732 -29.66 -30.13 73.35
CA VAL A 732 -30.43 -28.88 73.39
C VAL A 732 -31.71 -29.03 72.58
N GLN A 733 -31.63 -29.58 71.36
CA GLN A 733 -32.80 -29.78 70.49
C GLN A 733 -33.85 -30.68 71.17
N CYS A 734 -33.43 -31.79 71.76
CA CYS A 734 -34.35 -32.67 72.50
C CYS A 734 -34.92 -31.97 73.75
N ARG A 735 -34.09 -31.45 74.66
CA ARG A 735 -34.58 -30.86 75.93
C ARG A 735 -35.35 -29.55 75.73
N ALA A 736 -35.20 -28.87 74.59
CA ALA A 736 -35.96 -27.68 74.24
C ALA A 736 -37.27 -28.00 73.50
N PHE A 737 -37.21 -28.80 72.42
CA PHE A 737 -38.32 -28.96 71.47
C PHE A 737 -38.96 -30.36 71.47
N GLY A 738 -38.36 -31.33 72.18
CA GLY A 738 -38.83 -32.71 72.20
C GLY A 738 -38.57 -33.46 70.89
N THR A 739 -37.58 -33.04 70.09
CA THR A 739 -37.25 -33.61 68.77
C THR A 739 -35.75 -33.81 68.58
N GLY A 740 -35.37 -34.60 67.57
CA GLY A 740 -33.97 -34.92 67.23
C GLY A 740 -33.53 -36.30 67.71
N GLU A 741 -32.35 -36.75 67.29
CA GLU A 741 -31.95 -38.17 67.38
C GLU A 741 -31.84 -38.72 68.82
N LYS A 742 -31.65 -37.84 69.82
CA LYS A 742 -31.60 -38.22 71.24
C LYS A 742 -32.95 -38.18 71.97
N GLN A 743 -34.07 -38.04 71.26
CA GLN A 743 -35.42 -37.95 71.83
C GLN A 743 -35.73 -39.08 72.85
N ASP A 744 -35.40 -40.32 72.54
CA ASP A 744 -35.75 -41.49 73.37
C ASP A 744 -34.78 -41.76 74.55
N VAL A 745 -33.61 -41.13 74.58
CA VAL A 745 -32.56 -41.30 75.62
C VAL A 745 -32.28 -40.01 76.41
N CYS A 746 -33.04 -38.97 76.12
CA CYS A 746 -32.80 -37.58 76.49
C CYS A 746 -32.54 -37.32 77.99
N GLU A 747 -33.35 -37.88 78.89
CA GLU A 747 -33.18 -37.67 80.34
C GLU A 747 -31.93 -38.33 80.90
N ARG A 748 -31.44 -39.39 80.26
CA ARG A 748 -30.24 -40.13 80.68
C ARG A 748 -28.98 -39.40 80.22
N ASP A 749 -28.92 -39.09 78.93
CA ASP A 749 -27.67 -38.73 78.26
C ASP A 749 -27.44 -37.21 78.15
N CYS A 750 -28.47 -36.39 78.37
CA CYS A 750 -28.43 -34.93 78.18
C CYS A 750 -28.63 -34.12 79.49
N SER A 751 -28.37 -34.75 80.63
CA SER A 751 -28.57 -34.21 81.99
C SER A 751 -27.42 -33.31 82.48
N SER A 752 -26.33 -33.18 81.72
CA SER A 752 -25.06 -32.55 82.10
C SER A 752 -25.05 -31.01 82.20
N PHE A 753 -26.12 -30.31 81.80
CA PHE A 753 -26.21 -28.84 81.82
C PHE A 753 -27.61 -28.32 82.20
N ARG A 754 -27.68 -27.09 82.71
CA ARG A 754 -28.94 -26.38 82.99
C ARG A 754 -29.46 -25.73 81.69
N LEU A 755 -30.72 -25.95 81.34
CA LEU A 755 -31.35 -25.39 80.14
C LEU A 755 -32.47 -24.40 80.50
N VAL A 756 -32.43 -23.22 79.90
CA VAL A 756 -33.36 -22.10 80.10
C VAL A 756 -33.95 -21.70 78.74
N LYS A 757 -35.28 -21.63 78.63
CA LYS A 757 -35.95 -21.13 77.42
C LYS A 757 -36.10 -19.61 77.45
N VAL A 758 -35.86 -18.97 76.30
CA VAL A 758 -36.12 -17.53 76.08
C VAL A 758 -37.03 -17.36 74.87
N LYS A 759 -37.95 -16.39 74.91
CA LYS A 759 -38.97 -16.22 73.86
C LYS A 759 -38.41 -15.78 72.52
N ASP A 760 -37.41 -14.89 72.55
CA ASP A 760 -36.92 -14.17 71.39
C ASP A 760 -35.39 -14.19 71.37
N ARG A 761 -34.79 -14.23 70.17
CA ARG A 761 -33.33 -14.30 69.97
C ARG A 761 -32.56 -13.14 70.62
N GLU A 762 -33.18 -11.98 70.75
CA GLU A 762 -32.63 -10.78 71.38
C GLU A 762 -32.47 -10.90 72.91
N LYS A 763 -33.12 -11.90 73.53
CA LYS A 763 -33.10 -12.17 74.98
C LYS A 763 -32.12 -13.28 75.37
N LEU A 764 -31.32 -13.78 74.42
CA LEU A 764 -30.14 -14.58 74.74
C LEU A 764 -29.11 -13.71 75.50
N PRO A 765 -28.32 -14.27 76.42
CA PRO A 765 -27.21 -13.55 77.05
C PRO A 765 -26.27 -12.93 76.01
N GLN A 766 -25.72 -11.75 76.29
CA GLN A 766 -24.74 -11.08 75.43
C GLN A 766 -23.33 -11.17 76.04
N PRO A 767 -22.26 -11.17 75.24
CA PRO A 767 -20.89 -11.33 75.72
C PRO A 767 -20.37 -10.06 76.41
N VAL A 768 -20.73 -9.90 77.69
CA VAL A 768 -20.18 -8.88 78.59
C VAL A 768 -19.04 -9.50 79.42
N GLN A 769 -17.96 -8.75 79.59
CA GLN A 769 -16.62 -9.28 79.87
C GLN A 769 -16.45 -9.91 81.27
N SER A 770 -16.73 -11.21 81.40
CA SER A 770 -16.26 -12.02 82.55
C SER A 770 -16.05 -13.52 82.25
N PHE A 771 -16.85 -14.14 81.37
CA PHE A 771 -16.74 -15.59 81.08
C PHE A 771 -16.84 -15.92 79.58
N PRO A 772 -16.33 -17.08 79.12
CA PRO A 772 -16.52 -17.56 77.76
C PRO A 772 -17.98 -17.93 77.51
N LEU A 773 -18.68 -17.09 76.73
CA LEU A 773 -20.03 -17.30 76.23
C LEU A 773 -19.95 -17.58 74.72
N MET A 774 -20.50 -18.70 74.26
CA MET A 774 -20.55 -19.04 72.83
C MET A 774 -21.99 -19.08 72.32
N HIS A 775 -22.25 -18.35 71.23
CA HIS A 775 -23.53 -18.35 70.53
C HIS A 775 -23.57 -19.43 69.46
N CYS A 776 -24.65 -20.20 69.43
CA CYS A 776 -24.86 -21.33 68.55
C CYS A 776 -26.10 -21.11 67.68
N LYS A 777 -25.99 -21.40 66.39
CA LYS A 777 -27.09 -21.41 65.42
C LYS A 777 -27.06 -22.76 64.70
N GLU A 778 -28.13 -23.53 64.83
CA GLU A 778 -28.22 -24.91 64.32
C GLU A 778 -29.51 -25.16 63.56
N ARG A 779 -29.52 -26.20 62.72
CA ARG A 779 -30.72 -26.66 61.98
C ARG A 779 -31.30 -27.94 62.54
N ASP A 780 -32.63 -28.03 62.54
CA ASP A 780 -33.36 -29.28 62.75
C ASP A 780 -33.48 -30.10 61.44
N ALA A 781 -34.24 -31.21 61.49
CA ALA A 781 -34.45 -32.08 60.34
C ALA A 781 -35.44 -31.52 59.28
N ASN A 782 -36.11 -30.39 59.55
CA ASN A 782 -37.05 -29.73 58.66
C ASN A 782 -36.41 -28.52 57.92
N ASP A 783 -35.07 -28.41 58.00
CA ASP A 783 -34.27 -27.28 57.51
C ASP A 783 -34.60 -25.93 58.20
N CYS A 784 -35.20 -26.00 59.40
CA CYS A 784 -35.53 -24.85 60.23
C CYS A 784 -34.41 -24.56 61.24
N TRP A 785 -34.14 -23.28 61.49
CA TRP A 785 -33.07 -22.82 62.38
C TRP A 785 -33.55 -22.61 63.81
N PHE A 786 -32.78 -23.10 64.78
CA PHE A 786 -32.85 -22.72 66.19
C PHE A 786 -31.55 -22.05 66.66
N TYR A 787 -31.67 -21.25 67.72
CA TYR A 787 -30.56 -20.46 68.28
C TYR A 787 -30.45 -20.74 69.77
N TYR A 788 -29.21 -20.86 70.25
CA TYR A 788 -28.93 -21.02 71.67
C TYR A 788 -27.56 -20.43 72.05
N THR A 789 -27.26 -20.40 73.34
CA THR A 789 -25.93 -20.07 73.88
C THR A 789 -25.47 -21.12 74.86
N TYR A 790 -24.17 -21.33 74.98
CA TYR A 790 -23.54 -22.13 76.03
C TYR A 790 -22.51 -21.29 76.79
N ALA A 791 -22.51 -21.37 78.11
CA ALA A 791 -21.49 -20.77 78.98
C ALA A 791 -21.15 -21.71 80.14
N ILE A 792 -19.92 -21.60 80.65
CA ILE A 792 -19.51 -22.21 81.92
C ILE A 792 -19.50 -21.09 82.96
N ASN A 793 -20.32 -21.24 84.00
CA ASN A 793 -20.45 -20.22 85.04
C ASN A 793 -19.29 -20.33 86.06
N ASN A 794 -19.12 -19.31 86.90
CA ASN A 794 -17.98 -19.19 87.83
C ASN A 794 -17.92 -20.32 88.90
N SER A 795 -19.01 -21.09 89.05
CA SER A 795 -19.12 -22.28 89.89
C SER A 795 -18.83 -23.60 89.14
N THR A 796 -18.26 -23.55 87.93
CA THR A 796 -17.98 -24.67 87.02
C THR A 796 -19.19 -25.48 86.49
N GLU A 797 -20.43 -25.09 86.81
CA GLU A 797 -21.62 -25.64 86.16
C GLU A 797 -21.86 -25.02 84.77
N PRO A 798 -22.18 -25.83 83.73
CA PRO A 798 -22.53 -25.33 82.41
C PRO A 798 -24.03 -24.98 82.28
N GLU A 799 -24.30 -23.84 81.64
CA GLU A 799 -25.63 -23.28 81.45
C GLU A 799 -25.90 -22.95 79.97
N VAL A 800 -27.13 -23.25 79.54
CA VAL A 800 -27.63 -23.09 78.17
C VAL A 800 -28.91 -22.27 78.14
N HIS A 801 -28.96 -21.25 77.27
CA HIS A 801 -30.19 -20.51 76.95
C HIS A 801 -30.58 -20.79 75.50
N VAL A 802 -31.86 -21.11 75.23
CA VAL A 802 -32.36 -21.52 73.91
C VAL A 802 -33.64 -20.77 73.53
N VAL A 803 -33.75 -20.36 72.27
CA VAL A 803 -34.93 -19.63 71.75
C VAL A 803 -36.11 -20.59 71.55
N GLU A 804 -37.32 -20.14 71.91
CA GLU A 804 -38.53 -20.97 71.95
C GLU A 804 -39.14 -21.27 70.56
N THR A 805 -38.76 -20.53 69.52
CA THR A 805 -39.33 -20.63 68.15
C THR A 805 -38.27 -20.91 67.07
N LEU A 806 -38.70 -21.57 65.99
CA LEU A 806 -37.89 -22.00 64.83
C LEU A 806 -38.09 -21.08 63.61
N GLU A 807 -37.04 -20.86 62.80
CA GLU A 807 -37.08 -20.06 61.55
C GLU A 807 -36.89 -20.94 60.29
N CYS A 808 -37.86 -21.02 59.38
CA CYS A 808 -37.82 -21.89 58.18
C CYS A 808 -37.92 -21.09 56.84
N PRO A 809 -37.27 -21.52 55.74
CA PRO A 809 -37.29 -20.83 54.43
C PRO A 809 -38.45 -21.24 53.49
N ALA A 810 -38.60 -20.54 52.36
CA ALA A 810 -39.56 -20.82 51.28
C ALA A 810 -38.89 -20.88 49.89
N GLY A 811 -39.44 -21.64 48.94
CA GLY A 811 -38.78 -22.07 47.70
C GLY A 811 -38.89 -21.15 46.46
N PRO A 812 -38.04 -21.35 45.43
CA PRO A 812 -37.92 -20.49 44.23
C PRO A 812 -38.71 -20.94 42.99
N ASP A 813 -38.77 -20.07 41.96
CA ASP A 813 -39.53 -20.22 40.71
C ASP A 813 -38.64 -20.52 39.47
N ILE A 814 -39.18 -21.23 38.48
CA ILE A 814 -38.46 -21.95 37.40
C ILE A 814 -38.59 -21.25 36.03
N ILE A 815 -39.60 -20.40 35.84
CA ILE A 815 -40.02 -19.84 34.54
C ILE A 815 -38.89 -19.21 33.66
N PRO A 816 -37.94 -18.40 34.16
CA PRO A 816 -37.05 -17.63 33.28
C PRO A 816 -36.02 -18.47 32.52
N ILE A 817 -35.67 -19.67 33.00
CA ILE A 817 -34.62 -20.50 32.40
C ILE A 817 -35.06 -21.07 31.04
N VAL A 818 -36.31 -21.55 30.97
CA VAL A 818 -36.86 -22.21 29.76
C VAL A 818 -36.99 -21.23 28.59
N ALA A 819 -37.34 -19.97 28.87
CA ALA A 819 -37.56 -18.94 27.84
C ALA A 819 -36.29 -18.61 27.03
N GLY A 820 -35.10 -18.65 27.65
CA GLY A 820 -33.84 -18.32 26.98
C GLY A 820 -33.43 -19.33 25.92
N VAL A 821 -33.61 -20.63 26.20
CA VAL A 821 -33.18 -21.73 25.31
C VAL A 821 -33.99 -21.74 24.00
N VAL A 822 -35.31 -21.56 24.10
CA VAL A 822 -36.22 -21.56 22.94
C VAL A 822 -35.90 -20.41 21.96
N ALA A 823 -35.56 -19.22 22.48
CA ALA A 823 -35.23 -18.06 21.65
C ALA A 823 -33.97 -18.26 20.81
N GLY A 824 -32.94 -18.94 21.35
CA GLY A 824 -31.68 -19.19 20.64
C GLY A 824 -31.85 -20.09 19.40
N ILE A 825 -32.63 -21.17 19.53
CA ILE A 825 -32.85 -22.15 18.45
C ILE A 825 -33.54 -21.49 17.23
N VAL A 826 -34.54 -20.64 17.47
CA VAL A 826 -35.31 -19.96 16.41
C VAL A 826 -34.43 -19.00 15.60
N LEU A 827 -33.51 -18.27 16.24
CA LEU A 827 -32.62 -17.33 15.57
C LEU A 827 -31.62 -18.02 14.64
N ILE A 828 -31.09 -19.18 15.03
CA ILE A 828 -30.15 -19.97 14.20
C ILE A 828 -30.86 -20.47 12.93
N GLY A 829 -32.10 -20.97 13.06
CA GLY A 829 -32.90 -21.41 11.90
C GLY A 829 -33.18 -20.28 10.89
N LEU A 830 -33.49 -19.07 11.38
CA LEU A 830 -33.70 -17.91 10.52
C LEU A 830 -32.44 -17.49 9.76
N ALA A 831 -31.26 -17.53 10.39
CA ALA A 831 -30.00 -17.19 9.75
C ALA A 831 -29.68 -18.13 8.57
N LEU A 832 -29.86 -19.44 8.76
CA LEU A 832 -29.62 -20.44 7.71
C LEU A 832 -30.56 -20.27 6.50
N LEU A 833 -31.84 -19.97 6.74
CA LEU A 833 -32.81 -19.71 5.66
C LEU A 833 -32.47 -18.46 4.84
N LEU A 834 -31.95 -17.40 5.48
CA LEU A 834 -31.51 -16.19 4.78
C LEU A 834 -30.27 -16.44 3.91
N ILE A 835 -29.30 -17.22 4.41
CA ILE A 835 -28.10 -17.62 3.65
C ILE A 835 -28.49 -18.46 2.43
N TRP A 836 -29.35 -19.47 2.60
CA TRP A 836 -29.82 -20.31 1.49
C TRP A 836 -30.57 -19.49 0.43
N LYS A 837 -31.45 -18.57 0.84
CA LYS A 837 -32.17 -17.68 -0.08
C LYS A 837 -31.23 -16.76 -0.86
N LEU A 838 -30.17 -16.25 -0.24
CA LEU A 838 -29.15 -15.43 -0.91
C LEU A 838 -28.42 -16.21 -2.00
N LEU A 839 -28.03 -17.46 -1.71
CA LEU A 839 -27.36 -18.34 -2.67
C LEU A 839 -28.24 -18.70 -3.87
N MET A 840 -29.53 -19.01 -3.64
CA MET A 840 -30.49 -19.26 -4.72
C MET A 840 -30.63 -18.04 -5.65
N ILE A 841 -30.79 -16.83 -5.10
CA ILE A 841 -30.91 -15.59 -5.90
C ILE A 841 -29.66 -15.34 -6.77
N ILE A 842 -28.47 -15.70 -6.28
CA ILE A 842 -27.21 -15.57 -7.05
C ILE A 842 -27.16 -16.61 -8.18
N HIS A 843 -27.67 -17.82 -7.96
CA HIS A 843 -27.75 -18.87 -8.98
C HIS A 843 -28.76 -18.54 -10.08
N ASP A 844 -29.99 -18.15 -9.71
CA ASP A 844 -31.07 -17.80 -10.64
C ASP A 844 -30.66 -16.63 -11.56
N ARG A 845 -29.98 -15.60 -11.03
CA ARG A 845 -29.49 -14.47 -11.85
C ARG A 845 -28.39 -14.89 -12.84
N ARG A 846 -27.61 -15.94 -12.56
CA ARG A 846 -26.60 -16.46 -13.49
C ARG A 846 -27.25 -17.26 -14.63
N GLU A 847 -28.17 -18.17 -14.32
CA GLU A 847 -28.86 -18.94 -15.37
C GLU A 847 -29.80 -18.06 -16.21
N PHE A 848 -30.45 -17.03 -15.63
CA PHE A 848 -31.24 -16.07 -16.42
C PHE A 848 -30.38 -15.30 -17.45
N ALA A 849 -29.22 -14.78 -17.05
CA ALA A 849 -28.30 -14.06 -17.94
C ALA A 849 -27.75 -14.97 -19.07
N LYS A 850 -27.55 -16.25 -18.77
CA LYS A 850 -27.17 -17.27 -19.75
C LYS A 850 -28.31 -17.58 -20.74
N PHE A 851 -29.54 -17.71 -20.25
CA PHE A 851 -30.73 -17.93 -21.09
C PHE A 851 -31.00 -16.76 -22.05
N GLU A 852 -30.83 -15.50 -21.62
CA GLU A 852 -30.93 -14.36 -22.55
C GLU A 852 -29.84 -14.38 -23.64
N LYS A 853 -28.61 -14.78 -23.28
CA LYS A 853 -27.50 -14.91 -24.24
C LYS A 853 -27.75 -16.02 -25.27
N GLU A 854 -28.34 -17.15 -24.86
CA GLU A 854 -28.75 -18.23 -25.76
C GLU A 854 -29.91 -17.79 -26.67
N LYS A 855 -30.90 -17.07 -26.13
CA LYS A 855 -32.04 -16.52 -26.88
C LYS A 855 -31.64 -15.52 -27.98
N MET A 856 -30.62 -14.69 -27.73
CA MET A 856 -30.13 -13.70 -28.71
C MET A 856 -29.43 -14.32 -29.93
N ASN A 857 -28.91 -15.55 -29.81
CA ASN A 857 -28.20 -16.23 -30.89
C ASN A 857 -29.12 -16.99 -31.88
N ALA A 858 -30.42 -17.12 -31.57
CA ALA A 858 -31.37 -17.90 -32.35
C ALA A 858 -32.00 -17.13 -33.53
N LYS A 859 -31.21 -16.80 -34.56
CA LYS A 859 -31.77 -16.39 -35.86
C LYS A 859 -32.29 -17.61 -36.63
N TRP A 860 -33.51 -17.49 -37.15
CA TRP A 860 -34.15 -18.49 -38.01
C TRP A 860 -34.00 -18.10 -39.48
N ASP A 861 -33.38 -18.97 -40.28
CA ASP A 861 -33.46 -18.91 -41.75
C ASP A 861 -34.63 -19.75 -42.26
N THR A 862 -35.36 -19.25 -43.27
CA THR A 862 -36.53 -19.94 -43.84
C THR A 862 -36.58 -19.84 -45.36
N VAL A 863 -36.08 -20.86 -46.06
CA VAL A 863 -36.28 -21.09 -47.50
C VAL A 863 -36.74 -22.56 -47.73
N LYS A 864 -37.35 -22.86 -48.87
CA LYS A 864 -38.29 -24.00 -49.06
C LYS A 864 -37.83 -25.01 -50.13
N ARG A 865 -38.25 -26.28 -49.96
CA ARG A 865 -38.45 -27.34 -51.00
C ARG A 865 -37.17 -27.89 -51.70
N SER A 866 -37.13 -29.13 -52.21
CA SER A 866 -38.02 -30.32 -52.05
C SER A 866 -37.41 -31.62 -52.61
N SER A 867 -37.96 -32.75 -52.14
CA SER A 867 -38.18 -34.05 -52.84
C SER A 867 -37.00 -34.96 -53.30
N GLY A 868 -37.10 -36.24 -52.91
CA GLY A 868 -36.41 -37.42 -53.47
C GLY A 868 -35.19 -37.91 -52.68
N GLU A 869 -34.90 -39.22 -52.54
CA GLU A 869 -35.75 -40.42 -52.54
C GLU A 869 -35.00 -41.59 -51.82
N HIS A 870 -35.47 -42.84 -51.92
CA HIS A 870 -35.10 -44.00 -51.06
C HIS A 870 -33.73 -44.69 -51.31
N GLU A 871 -33.40 -45.64 -50.41
CA GLU A 871 -32.46 -46.81 -50.47
C GLU A 871 -31.13 -46.71 -49.67
N GLU A 872 -30.62 -47.77 -48.99
CA GLU A 872 -31.25 -48.94 -48.33
C GLU A 872 -30.27 -49.64 -47.33
N PHE A 873 -30.78 -50.35 -46.31
CA PHE A 873 -30.09 -51.30 -45.36
C PHE A 873 -28.84 -50.79 -44.56
N GLU A 874 -28.29 -51.47 -43.53
CA GLU A 874 -28.44 -52.86 -43.02
C GLU A 874 -28.54 -52.94 -41.46
N PHE A 875 -28.60 -54.15 -40.88
CA PHE A 875 -29.12 -54.43 -39.52
C PHE A 875 -28.17 -55.23 -38.59
N LEU A 876 -27.82 -54.63 -37.43
CA LEU A 876 -27.90 -55.21 -36.06
C LEU A 876 -27.04 -56.43 -35.59
N TYR A 877 -26.86 -56.52 -34.26
CA TYR A 877 -26.56 -57.69 -33.37
C TYR A 877 -25.14 -57.99 -32.80
N CYS A 878 -25.17 -58.78 -31.71
CA CYS A 878 -24.09 -59.16 -30.76
C CYS A 878 -23.30 -60.42 -31.24
N ARG A 879 -22.35 -61.09 -30.52
CA ARG A 879 -22.26 -61.47 -29.08
C ARG A 879 -20.95 -62.26 -28.75
N CYS A 880 -20.68 -62.49 -27.45
CA CYS A 880 -19.91 -63.62 -26.83
C CYS A 880 -18.35 -63.66 -26.73
N TYR A 881 -17.86 -63.76 -25.47
CA TYR A 881 -16.96 -64.76 -24.82
C TYR A 881 -16.27 -65.89 -25.67
N HIS A 882 -15.16 -66.55 -25.27
CA HIS A 882 -14.58 -66.81 -23.92
C HIS A 882 -13.08 -67.29 -23.93
N HIS A 883 -12.31 -67.05 -22.84
CA HIS A 883 -11.20 -67.88 -22.29
C HIS A 883 -9.85 -68.06 -23.08
N HIS A 884 -8.69 -68.49 -22.51
CA HIS A 884 -8.33 -69.03 -21.16
C HIS A 884 -6.79 -68.99 -20.84
N LEU A 885 -6.41 -68.96 -19.53
CA LEU A 885 -5.18 -69.55 -18.89
C LEU A 885 -3.77 -68.94 -19.18
N LEU A 886 -2.73 -68.99 -18.30
CA LEU A 886 -2.51 -69.59 -16.95
C LEU A 886 -1.41 -68.88 -16.08
N LYS A 887 -1.34 -69.26 -14.79
CA LYS A 887 -0.40 -68.99 -13.64
C LYS A 887 1.09 -68.73 -13.99
N GLY A 888 1.96 -68.17 -13.11
CA GLY A 888 1.92 -67.84 -11.66
C GLY A 888 3.38 -67.80 -11.09
N THR A 889 3.73 -67.87 -9.78
CA THR A 889 3.06 -67.72 -8.46
C THR A 889 4.06 -68.02 -7.32
N SER A 890 4.43 -67.10 -6.40
CA SER A 890 5.15 -67.42 -5.14
C SER A 890 5.22 -66.26 -4.10
N ALA A 891 5.44 -66.61 -2.82
CA ALA A 891 5.78 -65.74 -1.68
C ALA A 891 6.45 -66.57 -0.55
N PRO A 892 7.26 -65.95 0.35
CA PRO A 892 7.18 -66.31 1.77
C PRO A 892 7.38 -65.13 2.76
N GLY A 893 7.03 -65.34 4.04
CA GLY A 893 7.44 -64.50 5.20
C GLY A 893 8.71 -65.07 5.88
N PRO A 894 8.88 -65.04 7.23
CA PRO A 894 7.94 -64.61 8.28
C PRO A 894 8.60 -63.87 9.51
N SER A 895 7.85 -63.70 10.63
CA SER A 895 8.31 -63.57 12.04
C SER A 895 9.12 -62.31 12.47
N LEU A 896 9.12 -61.76 13.70
CA LEU A 896 8.43 -61.93 15.02
C LEU A 896 8.80 -60.66 15.88
N ILE A 897 8.28 -60.27 17.07
CA ILE A 897 7.30 -60.75 18.08
C ILE A 897 6.73 -59.53 18.89
N SER A 898 5.61 -59.70 19.61
CA SER A 898 5.02 -58.82 20.67
C SER A 898 4.48 -57.43 20.23
N GLY A 899 3.45 -56.86 20.88
CA GLY A 899 2.70 -57.35 22.05
C GLY A 899 1.39 -56.58 22.37
N ALA A 900 0.69 -57.07 23.39
CA ALA A 900 -0.55 -56.57 24.02
C ALA A 900 -0.44 -55.13 24.60
N ALA A 901 -1.51 -54.38 24.92
CA ALA A 901 -2.95 -54.46 24.59
C ALA A 901 -3.70 -53.20 25.10
N SER A 902 -5.02 -53.12 24.84
CA SER A 902 -6.04 -52.46 25.68
C SER A 902 -5.83 -51.00 26.13
N GLY A 903 -6.11 -50.04 25.24
CA GLY A 903 -6.75 -48.77 25.63
C GLY A 903 -8.28 -48.97 25.63
N ARG A 904 -8.98 -48.74 26.75
CA ARG A 904 -10.38 -49.14 26.95
C ARG A 904 -11.11 -48.19 27.92
N VAL A 905 -12.45 -48.12 27.83
CA VAL A 905 -13.38 -47.40 28.73
C VAL A 905 -13.20 -45.84 28.67
N LEU A 906 -14.15 -44.91 28.89
CA LEU A 906 -15.57 -44.81 29.32
C LEU A 906 -16.36 -43.95 28.29
N LEU A 907 -17.70 -43.82 28.29
CA LEU A 907 -18.85 -44.67 28.70
C LEU A 907 -20.13 -44.05 28.06
N TRP A 908 -21.23 -44.80 27.98
CA TRP A 908 -22.56 -44.35 27.51
C TRP A 908 -23.52 -44.09 28.69
N VAL A 909 -24.67 -43.43 28.41
CA VAL A 909 -25.84 -43.21 29.34
C VAL A 909 -25.50 -42.15 30.41
N VAL A 910 -26.34 -41.15 30.74
CA VAL A 910 -27.78 -41.20 31.07
C VAL A 910 -28.66 -40.23 30.28
N LEU A 911 -29.84 -40.73 29.89
CA LEU A 911 -30.99 -39.95 29.42
C LEU A 911 -31.85 -39.57 30.64
N ALA A 912 -31.78 -38.31 31.11
CA ALA A 912 -32.69 -37.79 32.14
C ALA A 912 -32.75 -36.25 32.10
N ILE A 913 -33.93 -35.73 31.71
CA ILE A 913 -34.34 -34.31 31.71
C ILE A 913 -33.60 -33.42 30.70
#